data_AF-A0A9K3GHU0-F1
#
_entry.id   AF-A0A9K3GHU0-F1
#
_cell.length_a   1.000
_cell.length_b   1.000
_cell.length_c   1.000
_cell.angle_alpha   90.00
_cell.angle_beta   90.00
_cell.angle_gamma   90.00
#
_symmetry.space_group_name_H-M   'P 1'
#
loop_
_entity.id
_entity.type
_entity.pdbx_description
1 polymer ?
#
loop_
_entity_poly.entity_id
_entity_poly.type
_entity_poly.pdbx_seq_one_letter_code
_entity_poly.pdbx_strand_id
1 'polypeptide(L)'
;MLSSFSYKDEMEKDRGGTPRGSMRPAPPSRDHTPRGSAYPSQAPSRAGSPGPQRPPPPAFIPPRPLYQSSLPLSQQQMGWLVSQLPCPIEGMAQHGTDIANRGADMVVERSDPSTVKGSLVVRGNQMLVELAKTLNVGYKAVGELVVASSPEELVDLRKIYEQGLAKGIELEWWDAERMYAEEPHLAPGLVGAINAPTAGVINPYELVYKSAACAVLNGCHLATATKFLSASLVPGSDGQRLVHTDKGDYWCRYLVNSAGLYADDVARGTEGVEGAEGWEIRPRKGEEYVLDRSVATRCPSRIIFPMPDPVTKTKGTLLIPTVDGTWLAGPTADMVTDKTDTATSNEGLKKVFGLVRNLCDKVGPWDIISSFAGLRPAAYRLDDKPGTNDFIIERHGTAVLAAGIQSPGLTACPAIAERVIALLTEGGLDTATPKAGFQPALHGGAEGGISRLSDLTEEQQRSRAAADPRYTKVVCQCEGVTEGDIHRAIDLGAKSLDGVKFLTRARMGPCQGGFCTEGIMGILAERLNIGLDKVSKMGADSVLSVGEIGTHIEAPVPVEAKIAATELEGQADAQSTLDSLFDTPIDTVVVGGGAAGLSAAVALKKQGVERVVVLDRNTAGGGVLLQCIHAGFGLRRYKEELTGPEYAERLSAECRESGSEVYYEAFILDIAHEEGVETPFSLSCVFGGKGIATLKCRSVVYTAGCRERTRHTIRIPGTRPSGVYTAGLAQKLINSGGQLVGRKVVILGSGDIGLIMARRSALEGAEVVGVYELLGRCSGLERNKVQCLDDFNIPLTVSSTVTHIYGHPHITAVDISPVDPETLRPDLTKAKRVECDALMLSVGLTPETSLLNTMQVTMHPRTRGPCVDSQLMSLDVEGLFVAGNALQIHDLADAAAEEAERAGKSCASYLKAKVAGTVPAREGMLSVETGEGVIYAVPNRVIPSALARVSFRVRKPMSNCLLTVSAHTPEGEGESEPVVVGQRTVPHAVPGEMETVILAPKKMAGLSPSAVLKVSAVEQPDATPAEPLPEGHTRVVRTCVRCPRGCRVTVVSSGPDIEDIVSIRGNSCPKGRAFVIQEHVLPLRVFSSAVPVVGGTETRCPVKLSKGIPTSSFQAVIDSIHAVPPLTAPVSVGDVIVTDVAGCEGVDVLATRNIPVQ
;
A
#
# COMPACT_ATOMS: atom_id res chain seq x y z
N MET A 1 0.80 -31.56 0.60
CA MET A 1 0.50 -30.78 -0.64
C MET A 1 1.76 -30.38 -1.42
N LEU A 2 2.96 -30.72 -0.95
CA LEU A 2 4.19 -30.70 -1.73
C LEU A 2 4.93 -31.97 -1.34
N SER A 3 5.22 -32.85 -2.31
CA SER A 3 6.04 -34.04 -2.05
C SER A 3 7.02 -34.22 -3.19
N SER A 4 8.31 -34.18 -2.87
CA SER A 4 9.25 -35.25 -3.25
C SER A 4 10.64 -35.02 -2.63
N PHE A 5 11.39 -36.11 -2.61
CA PHE A 5 12.53 -36.42 -1.74
C PHE A 5 13.91 -36.00 -2.31
N SER A 6 14.93 -36.16 -1.47
CA SER A 6 16.18 -35.38 -1.39
C SER A 6 17.47 -36.11 -1.80
N TYR A 7 18.53 -35.35 -2.07
CA TYR A 7 19.94 -35.76 -1.97
C TYR A 7 20.67 -34.99 -0.84
N LYS A 8 21.78 -35.54 -0.31
CA LYS A 8 22.69 -34.96 0.68
C LYS A 8 24.08 -34.88 0.04
N ASP A 9 24.72 -33.70 0.09
CA ASP A 9 26.18 -33.60 -0.06
C ASP A 9 26.84 -33.64 1.32
N GLU A 10 27.78 -34.56 1.50
CA GLU A 10 28.80 -34.52 2.55
C GLU A 10 30.03 -33.78 2.00
N MET A 11 30.38 -32.64 2.60
CA MET A 11 31.71 -32.07 2.54
C MET A 11 32.31 -32.00 3.96
N GLU A 12 33.58 -32.41 4.04
CA GLU A 12 34.60 -32.31 5.11
C GLU A 12 35.10 -33.70 5.54
N LYS A 13 36.40 -34.05 5.58
CA LYS A 13 37.69 -33.35 5.58
C LYS A 13 38.75 -34.38 5.17
N ASP A 14 39.80 -34.00 4.46
CA ASP A 14 41.13 -34.40 4.92
C ASP A 14 42.22 -33.40 4.54
N ARG A 15 43.14 -33.21 5.48
CA ARG A 15 44.23 -32.21 5.49
C ARG A 15 45.50 -32.81 4.87
N GLY A 16 46.31 -31.98 4.21
CA GLY A 16 47.77 -32.13 4.27
C GLY A 16 48.55 -31.73 3.02
N GLY A 17 49.44 -30.73 3.17
CA GLY A 17 50.72 -30.69 2.44
C GLY A 17 50.91 -29.58 1.39
N THR A 18 51.53 -28.47 1.80
CA THR A 18 52.19 -27.44 0.97
C THR A 18 53.56 -27.94 0.43
N PRO A 19 54.39 -27.12 -0.27
CA PRO A 19 54.19 -26.31 -1.48
C PRO A 19 55.38 -26.47 -2.49
N ARG A 20 55.32 -25.81 -3.67
CA ARG A 20 56.43 -25.26 -4.52
C ARG A 20 55.94 -25.23 -5.99
N GLY A 21 56.14 -24.21 -6.83
CA GLY A 21 56.79 -22.91 -6.76
C GLY A 21 57.03 -22.42 -8.21
N SER A 22 57.15 -21.10 -8.40
CA SER A 22 57.63 -20.36 -9.60
C SER A 22 56.74 -20.41 -10.86
N MET A 23 56.55 -19.36 -11.67
CA MET A 23 57.08 -17.99 -11.76
C MET A 23 56.20 -17.27 -12.83
N ARG A 24 55.89 -15.98 -12.61
CA ARG A 24 55.43 -14.99 -13.62
C ARG A 24 56.61 -14.63 -14.59
N PRO A 25 56.56 -13.61 -15.50
CA PRO A 25 55.46 -12.78 -16.06
C PRO A 25 55.52 -12.48 -17.60
N ALA A 26 54.36 -12.13 -18.18
CA ALA A 26 54.06 -10.94 -19.03
C ALA A 26 54.76 -10.71 -20.42
N PRO A 27 54.41 -9.65 -21.21
CA PRO A 27 53.85 -9.73 -22.58
C PRO A 27 54.70 -8.90 -23.59
N PRO A 28 54.17 -8.05 -24.51
CA PRO A 28 53.23 -8.17 -25.64
C PRO A 28 53.92 -7.87 -27.01
N SER A 29 53.21 -7.89 -28.15
CA SER A 29 53.28 -6.79 -29.15
C SER A 29 52.37 -7.02 -30.37
N ARG A 30 51.88 -5.88 -30.86
CA ARG A 30 51.05 -5.63 -32.04
C ARG A 30 51.87 -5.76 -33.33
N ASP A 31 51.24 -6.06 -34.46
CA ASP A 31 51.03 -5.06 -35.53
C ASP A 31 50.43 -5.60 -36.85
N HIS A 32 49.60 -4.72 -37.44
CA HIS A 32 49.35 -4.45 -38.86
C HIS A 32 48.77 -5.51 -39.85
N THR A 33 47.45 -5.37 -40.09
CA THR A 33 46.72 -5.10 -41.38
C THR A 33 47.45 -5.21 -42.75
N PRO A 34 46.75 -5.24 -43.92
CA PRO A 34 45.40 -5.75 -44.28
C PRO A 34 45.28 -6.37 -45.73
N ARG A 35 44.03 -6.68 -46.14
CA ARG A 35 43.44 -6.76 -47.51
C ARG A 35 43.50 -8.09 -48.31
N GLY A 36 42.35 -8.42 -48.93
CA GLY A 36 42.32 -8.77 -50.36
C GLY A 36 41.58 -10.04 -50.81
N SER A 37 40.26 -9.92 -50.98
CA SER A 37 39.42 -10.42 -52.10
C SER A 37 39.67 -11.76 -52.85
N ALA A 38 38.53 -12.46 -53.05
CA ALA A 38 38.04 -13.09 -54.30
C ALA A 38 38.38 -14.57 -54.66
N TYR A 39 37.30 -15.37 -54.67
CA TYR A 39 36.90 -16.53 -55.52
C TYR A 39 37.48 -16.61 -56.96
N PRO A 40 37.25 -17.68 -57.79
CA PRO A 40 36.64 -19.01 -57.58
C PRO A 40 37.31 -20.23 -58.31
N SER A 41 36.80 -21.44 -57.98
CA SER A 41 36.40 -22.59 -58.83
C SER A 41 37.36 -23.51 -59.64
N GLN A 42 36.94 -24.79 -59.61
CA GLN A 42 37.04 -25.90 -60.59
C GLN A 42 38.10 -27.02 -60.42
N ALA A 43 37.56 -28.24 -60.34
CA ALA A 43 38.17 -29.59 -60.36
C ALA A 43 38.54 -30.02 -61.81
N PRO A 44 38.82 -31.29 -62.23
CA PRO A 44 38.82 -32.59 -61.51
C PRO A 44 39.83 -33.70 -61.96
N SER A 45 39.88 -34.80 -61.17
CA SER A 45 39.84 -36.23 -61.57
C SER A 45 41.07 -37.10 -62.01
N ARG A 46 40.96 -38.38 -61.57
CA ARG A 46 41.44 -39.70 -62.09
C ARG A 46 42.84 -40.21 -61.69
N ALA A 47 43.09 -41.48 -61.35
CA ALA A 47 42.29 -42.73 -61.21
C ALA A 47 43.16 -43.86 -60.58
N GLY A 48 42.55 -44.93 -60.02
CA GLY A 48 43.21 -46.24 -59.79
C GLY A 48 42.66 -47.13 -58.65
N SER A 49 41.75 -48.06 -58.98
CA SER A 49 41.01 -49.06 -58.16
C SER A 49 41.82 -50.39 -57.92
N PRO A 50 41.30 -51.53 -57.34
CA PRO A 50 39.98 -51.83 -56.70
C PRO A 50 39.97 -52.76 -55.42
N GLY A 51 38.86 -52.64 -54.64
CA GLY A 51 38.02 -53.67 -53.95
C GLY A 51 38.59 -54.74 -52.98
N PRO A 52 37.84 -55.21 -51.94
CA PRO A 52 36.38 -55.40 -51.94
C PRO A 52 35.57 -54.86 -50.74
N GLN A 53 34.32 -54.47 -51.06
CA GLN A 53 33.06 -54.38 -50.30
C GLN A 53 33.04 -54.21 -48.77
N ARG A 54 32.53 -53.05 -48.32
CA ARG A 54 31.89 -52.80 -47.00
C ARG A 54 30.61 -51.95 -47.18
N PRO A 55 29.56 -52.14 -46.36
CA PRO A 55 28.26 -51.45 -46.43
C PRO A 55 28.32 -49.97 -45.96
N PRO A 56 27.31 -49.13 -46.28
CA PRO A 56 27.39 -47.67 -46.28
C PRO A 56 27.25 -46.99 -44.90
N PRO A 57 27.68 -45.73 -44.75
CA PRO A 57 27.68 -44.99 -43.49
C PRO A 57 26.33 -44.28 -43.22
N PRO A 58 25.89 -44.16 -41.95
CA PRO A 58 24.89 -43.19 -41.55
C PRO A 58 25.51 -41.81 -41.26
N ALA A 59 24.64 -40.82 -41.38
CA ALA A 59 24.90 -39.38 -41.43
C ALA A 59 25.62 -38.77 -40.20
N PHE A 60 26.19 -37.60 -40.47
CA PHE A 60 26.92 -36.69 -39.59
C PHE A 60 26.11 -36.32 -38.33
N ILE A 61 26.67 -36.62 -37.16
CA ILE A 61 26.20 -36.22 -35.83
C ILE A 61 27.04 -34.99 -35.39
N PRO A 62 26.45 -33.83 -35.07
CA PRO A 62 27.18 -32.73 -34.42
C PRO A 62 27.44 -33.06 -32.93
N PRO A 63 28.50 -32.49 -32.32
CA PRO A 63 29.23 -33.11 -31.21
C PRO A 63 28.49 -33.08 -29.87
N ARG A 64 28.44 -34.23 -29.20
CA ARG A 64 28.11 -34.37 -27.77
C ARG A 64 29.28 -33.85 -26.92
N PRO A 65 29.04 -33.06 -25.85
CA PRO A 65 29.98 -32.98 -24.74
C PRO A 65 30.03 -34.33 -24.02
N LEU A 66 31.24 -34.85 -23.88
CA LEU A 66 31.58 -36.02 -23.08
C LEU A 66 31.25 -35.76 -21.61
N TYR A 67 30.26 -36.45 -21.07
CA TYR A 67 30.25 -36.86 -19.67
C TYR A 67 30.31 -38.39 -19.62
N GLN A 68 31.35 -38.90 -18.98
CA GLN A 68 31.64 -40.32 -18.83
C GLN A 68 30.47 -41.03 -18.14
N SER A 69 29.91 -42.00 -18.85
CA SER A 69 28.99 -43.01 -18.32
C SER A 69 29.79 -44.19 -17.77
N SER A 70 29.91 -44.29 -16.45
CA SER A 70 30.24 -45.55 -15.78
C SER A 70 29.86 -45.50 -14.29
N LEU A 71 28.56 -45.56 -14.00
CA LEU A 71 28.03 -46.00 -12.71
C LEU A 71 26.80 -46.89 -12.96
N PRO A 72 26.59 -47.98 -12.19
CA PRO A 72 25.46 -48.88 -12.38
C PRO A 72 24.12 -48.19 -12.11
N LEU A 73 23.14 -48.48 -12.96
CA LEU A 73 21.71 -48.12 -12.86
C LEU A 73 21.05 -48.79 -11.64
N SER A 74 21.37 -48.34 -10.43
CA SER A 74 20.62 -48.72 -9.22
C SER A 74 20.38 -47.50 -8.33
N GLN A 75 19.09 -47.15 -8.18
CA GLN A 75 18.50 -46.25 -7.18
C GLN A 75 19.06 -44.81 -7.13
N GLN A 76 18.49 -43.91 -7.94
CA GLN A 76 18.68 -42.46 -7.76
C GLN A 76 17.33 -41.76 -7.91
N GLN A 77 16.90 -41.09 -6.83
CA GLN A 77 15.59 -40.45 -6.65
C GLN A 77 15.80 -38.94 -6.43
N MET A 78 15.42 -38.08 -7.39
CA MET A 78 15.34 -36.62 -7.21
C MET A 78 13.93 -36.13 -7.57
N GLY A 79 13.45 -35.10 -6.85
CA GLY A 79 12.11 -34.53 -6.99
C GLY A 79 12.11 -33.04 -7.37
N TRP A 80 11.16 -32.64 -8.23
CA TRP A 80 11.00 -31.27 -8.72
C TRP A 80 9.56 -30.79 -8.51
N LEU A 81 9.39 -29.56 -8.01
CA LEU A 81 8.12 -28.83 -8.12
C LEU A 81 8.23 -27.75 -9.20
N VAL A 82 7.41 -27.87 -10.25
CA VAL A 82 7.33 -26.90 -11.35
C VAL A 82 6.10 -26.03 -11.18
N SER A 83 6.26 -24.71 -11.24
CA SER A 83 5.12 -23.78 -11.26
C SER A 83 5.28 -22.65 -12.27
N GLN A 84 4.18 -22.37 -12.97
CA GLN A 84 4.09 -21.30 -13.96
C GLN A 84 4.24 -19.90 -13.37
N LEU A 85 4.14 -19.75 -12.04
CA LEU A 85 4.11 -18.45 -11.38
C LEU A 85 5.48 -18.10 -10.80
N PRO A 86 5.86 -16.81 -10.78
CA PRO A 86 7.20 -16.36 -10.37
C PRO A 86 7.63 -16.82 -8.99
N CYS A 87 6.63 -17.10 -8.17
CA CYS A 87 6.70 -18.07 -7.10
C CYS A 87 5.43 -18.96 -7.17
N PRO A 88 5.53 -20.31 -7.13
CA PRO A 88 4.39 -21.23 -7.05
C PRO A 88 3.39 -20.84 -5.97
N ILE A 89 3.94 -20.25 -4.91
CA ILE A 89 3.24 -19.85 -3.71
C ILE A 89 2.48 -18.53 -3.94
N GLU A 90 3.04 -17.58 -4.70
CA GLU A 90 2.36 -16.32 -5.05
C GLU A 90 1.10 -16.57 -5.86
N GLY A 91 1.11 -17.62 -6.68
CA GLY A 91 -0.04 -18.05 -7.46
C GLY A 91 -1.17 -18.68 -6.68
N MET A 92 -0.84 -19.59 -5.76
CA MET A 92 -1.82 -20.14 -4.81
C MET A 92 -2.33 -19.05 -3.86
N ALA A 93 -1.46 -18.12 -3.43
CA ALA A 93 -1.78 -16.94 -2.62
C ALA A 93 -2.58 -15.84 -3.36
N GLN A 94 -2.79 -15.94 -4.67
CA GLN A 94 -3.75 -15.04 -5.37
C GLN A 94 -5.21 -15.45 -5.14
N HIS A 95 -5.45 -16.65 -4.63
CA HIS A 95 -6.76 -17.14 -4.23
C HIS A 95 -7.03 -16.70 -2.80
N GLY A 96 -7.39 -15.43 -2.63
CA GLY A 96 -7.89 -14.96 -1.35
C GLY A 96 -9.20 -15.67 -0.98
N THR A 97 -9.33 -15.88 0.33
CA THR A 97 -10.23 -16.74 1.12
C THR A 97 -10.17 -18.23 0.89
N ASP A 98 -9.71 -18.89 1.95
CA ASP A 98 -10.32 -20.14 2.36
C ASP A 98 -10.45 -20.15 3.89
N ILE A 99 -11.61 -20.61 4.35
CA ILE A 99 -11.93 -20.85 5.76
C ILE A 99 -11.30 -22.19 6.12
N ALA A 100 -10.13 -22.19 6.73
CA ALA A 100 -9.59 -23.40 7.32
C ALA A 100 -10.18 -23.61 8.69
N ASN A 101 -10.72 -24.79 8.90
CA ASN A 101 -11.61 -24.98 10.00
C ASN A 101 -11.38 -26.28 10.76
N ARG A 102 -11.95 -26.37 11.98
CA ARG A 102 -12.52 -27.57 12.57
C ARG A 102 -14.07 -27.49 12.55
N GLY A 103 -14.73 -27.76 11.40
CA GLY A 103 -16.20 -27.83 11.33
C GLY A 103 -16.96 -26.84 10.42
N ALA A 104 -16.55 -25.59 10.21
CA ALA A 104 -17.40 -24.57 9.56
C ALA A 104 -17.85 -24.90 8.15
N ASP A 105 -16.85 -25.22 7.32
CA ASP A 105 -17.17 -25.65 5.97
C ASP A 105 -18.12 -26.84 6.04
N MET A 106 -18.01 -27.74 7.03
CA MET A 106 -18.79 -28.97 7.14
C MET A 106 -20.26 -28.80 7.56
N VAL A 107 -20.62 -27.71 8.27
CA VAL A 107 -22.02 -27.46 8.67
C VAL A 107 -22.84 -27.05 7.45
N VAL A 108 -22.28 -26.19 6.60
CA VAL A 108 -22.89 -25.77 5.33
C VAL A 108 -22.45 -26.63 4.12
N GLU A 109 -21.43 -27.49 4.24
CA GLU A 109 -20.98 -28.41 3.18
C GLU A 109 -21.91 -29.61 3.06
N ARG A 110 -22.56 -29.67 1.90
CA ARG A 110 -23.54 -30.71 1.56
C ARG A 110 -22.97 -31.83 0.69
N SER A 111 -21.64 -31.88 0.50
CA SER A 111 -21.00 -32.98 -0.24
C SER A 111 -21.33 -34.31 0.42
N ASP A 112 -21.79 -35.26 -0.39
CA ASP A 112 -22.14 -36.60 0.06
C ASP A 112 -20.87 -37.30 0.59
N PRO A 113 -20.87 -37.90 1.80
CA PRO A 113 -19.71 -38.61 2.34
C PRO A 113 -19.16 -39.73 1.42
N SER A 114 -19.97 -40.24 0.50
CA SER A 114 -19.54 -41.22 -0.52
C SER A 114 -18.64 -40.63 -1.61
N THR A 115 -18.60 -39.30 -1.77
CA THR A 115 -17.73 -38.60 -2.72
C THR A 115 -16.29 -38.48 -2.19
N VAL A 116 -15.33 -38.30 -3.11
CA VAL A 116 -13.92 -38.07 -2.74
C VAL A 116 -13.80 -36.78 -1.93
N LYS A 117 -14.50 -35.72 -2.32
CA LYS A 117 -14.59 -34.45 -1.62
C LYS A 117 -15.17 -34.62 -0.22
N GLY A 118 -16.34 -35.24 -0.08
CA GLY A 118 -17.02 -35.40 1.21
C GLY A 118 -16.18 -36.16 2.23
N SER A 119 -15.56 -37.27 1.82
CA SER A 119 -14.70 -38.09 2.70
C SER A 119 -13.41 -37.37 3.14
N LEU A 120 -12.72 -36.68 2.23
CA LEU A 120 -11.43 -36.04 2.53
C LEU A 120 -11.56 -34.76 3.36
N VAL A 121 -12.67 -34.03 3.24
CA VAL A 121 -12.88 -32.79 4.00
C VAL A 121 -12.95 -33.07 5.50
N VAL A 122 -13.68 -34.10 5.93
CA VAL A 122 -13.78 -34.51 7.34
C VAL A 122 -12.41 -34.86 7.90
N ARG A 123 -11.64 -35.67 7.17
CA ARG A 123 -10.29 -36.07 7.57
C ARG A 123 -9.33 -34.88 7.60
N GLY A 124 -9.35 -34.05 6.56
CA GLY A 124 -8.43 -32.93 6.43
C GLY A 124 -8.63 -31.89 7.52
N ASN A 125 -9.88 -31.64 7.88
CA ASN A 125 -10.31 -30.79 8.98
C ASN A 125 -9.65 -31.16 10.33
N GLN A 126 -9.59 -32.45 10.67
CA GLN A 126 -8.95 -32.94 11.90
C GLN A 126 -7.43 -32.73 11.89
N MET A 127 -6.81 -32.88 10.72
CA MET A 127 -5.37 -32.78 10.54
C MET A 127 -4.86 -31.33 10.46
N LEU A 128 -5.68 -30.42 9.95
CA LEU A 128 -5.25 -29.07 9.58
C LEU A 128 -4.80 -28.24 10.77
N VAL A 129 -5.44 -28.41 11.94
CA VAL A 129 -5.04 -27.68 13.15
C VAL A 129 -3.67 -28.12 13.66
N GLU A 130 -3.40 -29.43 13.63
CA GLU A 130 -2.07 -29.94 14.00
C GLU A 130 -1.00 -29.54 12.97
N LEU A 131 -1.36 -29.51 11.68
CA LEU A 131 -0.49 -28.99 10.64
C LEU A 131 -0.19 -27.50 10.84
N ALA A 132 -1.21 -26.70 11.15
CA ALA A 132 -1.06 -25.28 11.42
C ALA A 132 -0.15 -25.03 12.63
N LYS A 133 -0.31 -25.80 13.72
CA LYS A 133 0.61 -25.74 14.87
C LYS A 133 2.03 -26.13 14.48
N THR A 134 2.20 -27.24 13.76
CA THR A 134 3.51 -27.78 13.37
C THR A 134 4.27 -26.79 12.49
N LEU A 135 3.58 -26.18 11.52
CA LEU A 135 4.16 -25.19 10.62
C LEU A 135 4.14 -23.77 11.20
N ASN A 136 3.60 -23.57 12.40
CA ASN A 136 3.38 -22.27 13.02
C ASN A 136 2.61 -21.29 12.12
N VAL A 137 1.48 -21.72 11.56
CA VAL A 137 0.58 -20.92 10.72
C VAL A 137 -0.46 -20.26 11.61
N GLY A 138 -0.72 -18.96 11.40
CA GLY A 138 -1.76 -18.24 12.13
C GLY A 138 -3.13 -18.92 12.00
N TYR A 139 -3.71 -19.32 13.14
CA TYR A 139 -5.02 -19.96 13.25
C TYR A 139 -5.78 -19.43 14.47
N LYS A 140 -7.09 -19.17 14.35
CA LYS A 140 -7.97 -18.79 15.46
C LYS A 140 -9.25 -19.60 15.41
N ALA A 141 -9.64 -20.22 16.53
CA ALA A 141 -10.95 -20.83 16.69
C ALA A 141 -11.96 -19.72 17.08
N VAL A 142 -12.69 -19.22 16.09
CA VAL A 142 -13.61 -18.09 16.23
C VAL A 142 -15.08 -18.52 16.32
N GLY A 143 -15.40 -19.78 16.02
CA GLY A 143 -16.76 -20.26 15.86
C GLY A 143 -17.43 -19.77 14.56
N GLU A 144 -18.59 -20.34 14.26
CA GLU A 144 -19.45 -19.90 13.16
C GLU A 144 -20.93 -19.94 13.52
N LEU A 145 -21.71 -19.12 12.85
CA LEU A 145 -23.17 -19.13 12.91
C LEU A 145 -23.76 -19.27 11.50
N VAL A 146 -24.67 -20.22 11.33
CA VAL A 146 -25.60 -20.22 10.18
C VAL A 146 -26.91 -19.63 10.67
N VAL A 147 -27.25 -18.44 10.17
CA VAL A 147 -28.39 -17.65 10.66
C VAL A 147 -29.62 -17.81 9.77
N ALA A 148 -30.80 -17.94 10.39
CA ALA A 148 -32.09 -17.93 9.71
C ALA A 148 -32.74 -16.55 9.82
N SER A 149 -33.28 -16.08 8.70
CA SER A 149 -33.98 -14.80 8.54
C SER A 149 -35.49 -14.90 8.67
N SER A 150 -36.04 -16.12 8.65
CA SER A 150 -37.49 -16.34 8.79
C SER A 150 -37.83 -17.65 9.54
N PRO A 151 -39.06 -17.79 10.08
CA PRO A 151 -39.51 -19.03 10.70
C PRO A 151 -39.48 -20.24 9.75
N GLU A 152 -39.69 -20.04 8.45
CA GLU A 152 -39.60 -21.10 7.44
C GLU A 152 -38.15 -21.61 7.31
N GLU A 153 -37.18 -20.69 7.32
CA GLU A 153 -35.76 -21.04 7.29
C GLU A 153 -35.31 -21.83 8.52
N LEU A 154 -35.95 -21.65 9.69
CA LEU A 154 -35.66 -22.48 10.88
C LEU A 154 -35.94 -23.97 10.65
N VAL A 155 -36.94 -24.30 9.83
CA VAL A 155 -37.26 -25.70 9.49
C VAL A 155 -36.13 -26.33 8.68
N ASP A 156 -35.58 -25.57 7.73
CA ASP A 156 -34.45 -26.04 6.92
C ASP A 156 -33.14 -26.03 7.72
N LEU A 157 -32.94 -25.05 8.59
CA LEU A 157 -31.82 -24.98 9.52
C LEU A 157 -31.80 -26.20 10.45
N ARG A 158 -32.97 -26.68 10.89
CA ARG A 158 -33.08 -27.89 11.71
C ARG A 158 -32.58 -29.14 10.98
N LYS A 159 -32.84 -29.25 9.68
CA LYS A 159 -32.30 -30.35 8.86
C LYS A 159 -30.77 -30.28 8.80
N ILE A 160 -30.21 -29.09 8.65
CA ILE A 160 -28.75 -28.88 8.65
C ILE A 160 -28.15 -29.28 10.01
N TYR A 161 -28.79 -28.87 11.11
CA TYR A 161 -28.40 -29.24 12.46
C TYR A 161 -28.32 -30.77 12.65
N GLU A 162 -29.39 -31.48 12.28
CA GLU A 162 -29.46 -32.94 12.41
C GLU A 162 -28.45 -33.67 11.53
N GLN A 163 -28.22 -33.17 10.30
CA GLN A 163 -27.18 -33.70 9.42
C GLN A 163 -25.78 -33.49 9.99
N GLY A 164 -25.50 -32.33 10.58
CA GLY A 164 -24.21 -32.04 11.20
C GLY A 164 -23.95 -32.95 12.40
N LEU A 165 -24.94 -33.15 13.26
CA LEU A 165 -24.84 -34.10 14.37
C LEU A 165 -24.60 -35.53 13.89
N ALA A 166 -25.27 -35.97 12.82
CA ALA A 166 -25.05 -37.29 12.22
C ALA A 166 -23.64 -37.47 11.64
N LYS A 167 -22.99 -36.38 11.23
CA LYS A 167 -21.58 -36.36 10.81
C LYS A 167 -20.58 -36.27 11.97
N GLY A 168 -21.06 -36.22 13.22
CA GLY A 168 -20.23 -36.10 14.42
C GLY A 168 -19.69 -34.69 14.67
N ILE A 169 -20.35 -33.67 14.11
CA ILE A 169 -19.98 -32.25 14.31
C ILE A 169 -20.58 -31.75 15.62
N GLU A 170 -19.78 -31.09 16.44
CA GLU A 170 -20.25 -30.38 17.63
C GLU A 170 -21.06 -29.14 17.22
N LEU A 171 -22.35 -29.14 17.53
CA LEU A 171 -23.29 -28.08 17.17
C LEU A 171 -24.17 -27.70 18.35
N GLU A 172 -24.51 -26.41 18.41
CA GLU A 172 -25.47 -25.87 19.34
C GLU A 172 -26.63 -25.20 18.60
N TRP A 173 -27.86 -25.39 19.08
CA TRP A 173 -29.03 -24.67 18.59
C TRP A 173 -29.23 -23.38 19.39
N TRP A 174 -29.30 -22.24 18.71
CA TRP A 174 -29.47 -20.93 19.33
C TRP A 174 -30.79 -20.30 18.88
N ASP A 175 -31.61 -19.88 19.86
CA ASP A 175 -32.75 -19.02 19.58
C ASP A 175 -32.30 -17.57 19.34
N ALA A 176 -33.24 -16.70 18.96
CA ALA A 176 -32.95 -15.30 18.67
C ALA A 176 -32.37 -14.56 19.89
N GLU A 177 -32.89 -14.81 21.10
CA GLU A 177 -32.44 -14.14 22.33
C GLU A 177 -30.97 -14.41 22.60
N ARG A 178 -30.57 -15.70 22.63
CA ARG A 178 -29.18 -16.08 22.82
C ARG A 178 -28.29 -15.57 21.70
N MET A 179 -28.75 -15.66 20.45
CA MET A 179 -27.99 -15.21 19.28
C MET A 179 -27.63 -13.72 19.36
N TYR A 180 -28.57 -12.84 19.68
CA TYR A 180 -28.29 -11.40 19.81
C TYR A 180 -27.51 -11.05 21.09
N ALA A 181 -27.64 -11.84 22.16
CA ALA A 181 -26.83 -11.67 23.36
C ALA A 181 -25.34 -11.99 23.11
N GLU A 182 -25.06 -13.05 22.34
CA GLU A 182 -23.71 -13.51 22.01
C GLU A 182 -23.07 -12.76 20.82
N GLU A 183 -23.90 -12.27 19.88
CA GLU A 183 -23.46 -11.52 18.69
C GLU A 183 -24.35 -10.25 18.48
N PRO A 184 -24.16 -9.19 19.29
CA PRO A 184 -25.00 -7.98 19.27
C PRO A 184 -24.85 -7.10 18.01
N HIS A 185 -23.95 -7.48 17.10
CA HIS A 185 -23.67 -6.77 15.85
C HIS A 185 -24.36 -7.38 14.63
N LEU A 186 -25.12 -8.46 14.81
CA LEU A 186 -25.97 -9.02 13.77
C LEU A 186 -27.06 -8.04 13.34
N ALA A 187 -27.47 -8.15 12.07
CA ALA A 187 -28.59 -7.39 11.54
C ALA A 187 -29.89 -7.74 12.27
N PRO A 188 -30.78 -6.76 12.52
CA PRO A 188 -32.07 -7.01 13.16
C PRO A 188 -32.98 -7.87 12.27
N GLY A 189 -33.82 -8.70 12.90
CA GLY A 189 -34.84 -9.52 12.22
C GLY A 189 -34.47 -10.99 11.99
N LEU A 190 -33.23 -11.40 12.24
CA LEU A 190 -32.84 -12.82 12.30
C LEU A 190 -33.56 -13.52 13.46
N VAL A 191 -33.98 -14.77 13.25
CA VAL A 191 -34.91 -15.50 14.14
C VAL A 191 -34.28 -16.69 14.88
N GLY A 192 -33.04 -17.06 14.55
CA GLY A 192 -32.29 -18.12 15.21
C GLY A 192 -31.06 -18.54 14.41
N ALA A 193 -30.22 -19.38 15.02
CA ALA A 193 -28.99 -19.84 14.40
C ALA A 193 -28.60 -21.24 14.88
N ILE A 194 -27.71 -21.89 14.12
CA ILE A 194 -26.87 -22.98 14.65
C ILE A 194 -25.46 -22.47 14.80
N ASN A 195 -24.83 -22.80 15.93
CA ASN A 195 -23.46 -22.47 16.23
C ASN A 195 -22.57 -23.71 16.12
N ALA A 196 -21.45 -23.58 15.41
CA ALA A 196 -20.37 -24.57 15.43
C ALA A 196 -19.16 -23.97 16.18
N PRO A 197 -19.01 -24.23 17.49
CA PRO A 197 -17.99 -23.58 18.32
C PRO A 197 -16.57 -24.00 17.94
N THR A 198 -16.42 -25.18 17.33
CA THR A 198 -15.12 -25.72 16.91
C THR A 198 -14.54 -24.96 15.71
N ALA A 199 -15.31 -24.07 15.09
CA ALA A 199 -14.91 -23.41 13.88
C ALA A 199 -13.75 -22.43 14.02
N GLY A 200 -12.92 -22.32 12.97
CA GLY A 200 -11.78 -21.42 12.94
C GLY A 200 -11.49 -20.77 11.59
N VAL A 201 -10.50 -19.88 11.62
CA VAL A 201 -9.94 -19.18 10.47
C VAL A 201 -8.43 -19.35 10.49
N ILE A 202 -7.81 -19.49 9.31
CA ILE A 202 -6.35 -19.61 9.14
C ILE A 202 -5.83 -18.49 8.25
N ASN A 203 -4.52 -18.25 8.29
CA ASN A 203 -3.82 -17.54 7.24
C ASN A 203 -3.50 -18.49 6.06
N PRO A 204 -4.18 -18.39 4.91
CA PRO A 204 -3.92 -19.28 3.78
C PRO A 204 -2.54 -19.04 3.16
N TYR A 205 -2.05 -17.79 3.20
CA TYR A 205 -0.76 -17.44 2.63
C TYR A 205 0.39 -18.11 3.38
N GLU A 206 0.39 -17.98 4.71
CA GLU A 206 1.38 -18.62 5.56
C GLU A 206 1.36 -20.14 5.41
N LEU A 207 0.18 -20.77 5.30
CA LEU A 207 0.09 -22.21 5.10
C LEU A 207 0.86 -22.66 3.86
N VAL A 208 0.69 -21.97 2.72
CA VAL A 208 1.39 -22.35 1.48
C VAL A 208 2.88 -22.01 1.58
N TYR A 209 3.25 -20.81 2.03
CA TYR A 209 4.66 -20.39 2.14
C TYR A 209 5.46 -21.29 3.10
N LYS A 210 4.93 -21.53 4.30
CA LYS A 210 5.63 -22.33 5.32
C LYS A 210 5.66 -23.81 4.93
N SER A 211 4.63 -24.33 4.25
CA SER A 211 4.68 -25.68 3.68
C SER A 211 5.77 -25.84 2.62
N ALA A 212 5.91 -24.85 1.72
CA ALA A 212 6.94 -24.87 0.68
C ALA A 212 8.35 -24.71 1.25
N ALA A 213 8.54 -23.79 2.18
CA ALA A 213 9.80 -23.64 2.90
C ALA A 213 10.19 -24.94 3.64
N CYS A 214 9.23 -25.61 4.28
CA CYS A 214 9.44 -26.91 4.92
C CYS A 214 9.82 -27.99 3.89
N ALA A 215 9.21 -28.01 2.70
CA ALA A 215 9.59 -28.93 1.64
C ALA A 215 11.04 -28.69 1.18
N VAL A 216 11.43 -27.43 0.95
CA VAL A 216 12.80 -27.06 0.54
C VAL A 216 13.82 -27.39 1.62
N LEU A 217 13.50 -27.14 2.90
CA LEU A 217 14.33 -27.53 4.04
C LEU A 217 14.60 -29.04 4.07
N ASN A 218 13.63 -29.82 3.61
CA ASN A 218 13.74 -31.27 3.46
C ASN A 218 14.26 -31.70 2.06
N GLY A 219 14.91 -30.79 1.34
CA GLY A 219 15.64 -31.02 0.10
C GLY A 219 14.76 -31.23 -1.15
N CYS A 220 13.57 -30.65 -1.16
CA CYS A 220 12.78 -30.48 -2.37
C CYS A 220 13.34 -29.33 -3.23
N HIS A 221 13.41 -29.52 -4.55
CA HIS A 221 13.77 -28.45 -5.49
C HIS A 221 12.53 -27.70 -5.98
N LEU A 222 12.56 -26.37 -5.85
CA LEU A 222 11.47 -25.49 -6.24
C LEU A 222 11.83 -24.69 -7.50
N ALA A 223 11.17 -24.99 -8.62
CA ALA A 223 11.31 -24.26 -9.89
C ALA A 223 10.09 -23.33 -10.11
N THR A 224 10.34 -22.03 -10.01
CA THR A 224 9.34 -20.96 -10.14
C THR A 224 9.48 -20.26 -11.49
N ALA A 225 8.49 -19.48 -11.92
CA ALA A 225 8.44 -18.87 -13.27
C ALA A 225 8.75 -19.89 -14.39
N THR A 226 8.29 -21.14 -14.21
CA THR A 226 8.60 -22.28 -15.06
C THR A 226 7.29 -22.93 -15.48
N LYS A 227 6.84 -22.62 -16.69
CA LYS A 227 5.56 -23.05 -17.24
C LYS A 227 5.64 -24.48 -17.76
N PHE A 228 4.82 -25.38 -17.22
CA PHE A 228 4.58 -26.70 -17.82
C PHE A 228 3.99 -26.56 -19.23
N LEU A 229 4.57 -27.27 -20.21
CA LEU A 229 4.09 -27.32 -21.59
C LEU A 229 3.50 -28.70 -21.91
N SER A 230 4.24 -29.77 -21.62
CA SER A 230 3.81 -31.16 -21.82
C SER A 230 4.66 -32.14 -21.01
N ALA A 231 4.27 -33.41 -20.95
CA ALA A 231 5.10 -34.48 -20.42
C ALA A 231 5.00 -35.75 -21.28
N SER A 232 6.15 -36.25 -21.71
CA SER A 232 6.25 -37.44 -22.57
C SER A 232 6.83 -38.62 -21.81
N LEU A 233 6.40 -39.83 -22.17
CA LEU A 233 7.01 -41.07 -21.67
C LEU A 233 8.37 -41.27 -22.31
N VAL A 234 9.32 -41.76 -21.52
CA VAL A 234 10.67 -42.05 -22.01
C VAL A 234 10.67 -43.48 -22.56
N PRO A 235 10.94 -43.69 -23.87
CA PRO A 235 10.90 -45.03 -24.46
C PRO A 235 11.87 -46.01 -23.78
N GLY A 236 11.40 -47.22 -23.49
CA GLY A 236 12.20 -48.26 -22.84
C GLY A 236 12.52 -48.02 -21.35
N SER A 237 11.94 -46.99 -20.75
CA SER A 237 12.04 -46.74 -19.30
C SER A 237 10.91 -47.41 -18.52
N ASP A 238 11.11 -47.62 -17.22
CA ASP A 238 10.07 -48.08 -16.29
C ASP A 238 9.14 -46.92 -15.88
N GLY A 239 8.40 -46.40 -16.86
CA GLY A 239 7.41 -45.32 -16.67
C GLY A 239 7.99 -43.94 -16.36
N GLN A 240 9.28 -43.70 -16.67
CA GLN A 240 9.89 -42.39 -16.52
C GLN A 240 9.33 -41.40 -17.54
N ARG A 241 9.35 -40.12 -17.16
CA ARG A 241 8.76 -39.02 -17.90
C ARG A 241 9.77 -37.90 -18.07
N LEU A 242 9.70 -37.27 -19.24
CA LEU A 242 10.35 -36.00 -19.53
C LEU A 242 9.28 -34.90 -19.51
N VAL A 243 9.42 -33.95 -18.59
CA VAL A 243 8.53 -32.81 -18.42
C VAL A 243 9.11 -31.62 -19.16
N HIS A 244 8.41 -31.15 -20.17
CA HIS A 244 8.79 -30.01 -21.00
C HIS A 244 8.28 -28.71 -20.38
N THR A 245 9.16 -27.72 -20.27
CA THR A 245 8.82 -26.39 -19.74
C THR A 245 9.40 -25.28 -20.61
N ASP A 246 8.94 -24.04 -20.39
CA ASP A 246 9.49 -22.85 -21.06
C ASP A 246 10.90 -22.44 -20.56
N LYS A 247 11.41 -23.07 -19.49
CA LYS A 247 12.76 -22.83 -18.94
C LYS A 247 13.69 -24.05 -19.03
N GLY A 248 13.27 -25.12 -19.71
CA GLY A 248 14.05 -26.35 -19.90
C GLY A 248 13.28 -27.62 -19.52
N ASP A 249 13.88 -28.77 -19.77
CA ASP A 249 13.24 -30.07 -19.54
C ASP A 249 13.68 -30.68 -18.20
N TYR A 250 12.75 -31.35 -17.52
CA TYR A 250 12.99 -32.03 -16.24
C TYR A 250 12.64 -33.51 -16.33
N TRP A 251 13.47 -34.35 -15.71
CA TRP A 251 13.23 -35.78 -15.63
C TRP A 251 12.50 -36.12 -14.33
N CYS A 252 11.46 -36.95 -14.41
CA CYS A 252 10.82 -37.50 -13.23
C CYS A 252 10.35 -38.94 -13.46
N ARG A 253 10.29 -39.74 -12.38
CA ARG A 253 9.64 -41.06 -12.43
C ARG A 253 8.13 -40.93 -12.24
N TYR A 254 7.73 -40.13 -11.25
CA TYR A 254 6.32 -39.87 -10.95
C TYR A 254 6.00 -38.40 -11.21
N LEU A 255 4.82 -38.15 -11.77
CA LEU A 255 4.30 -36.80 -12.00
C LEU A 255 3.01 -36.61 -11.21
N VAL A 256 2.97 -35.64 -10.31
CA VAL A 256 1.73 -35.24 -9.62
C VAL A 256 1.19 -33.97 -10.28
N ASN A 257 0.01 -34.06 -10.88
CA ASN A 257 -0.69 -32.91 -11.44
C ASN A 257 -1.57 -32.27 -10.36
N SER A 258 -1.09 -31.18 -9.78
CA SER A 258 -1.82 -30.34 -8.82
C SER A 258 -1.95 -28.90 -9.34
N ALA A 259 -2.20 -28.73 -10.64
CA ALA A 259 -2.15 -27.43 -11.32
C ALA A 259 -3.42 -26.56 -11.18
N GLY A 260 -4.31 -26.87 -10.24
CA GLY A 260 -5.49 -26.06 -9.92
C GLY A 260 -6.36 -25.77 -11.16
N LEU A 261 -6.47 -24.51 -11.55
CA LEU A 261 -7.26 -24.05 -12.70
C LEU A 261 -6.84 -24.69 -14.03
N TYR A 262 -5.56 -25.09 -14.13
CA TYR A 262 -4.96 -25.66 -15.34
C TYR A 262 -4.76 -27.18 -15.23
N ALA A 263 -5.37 -27.84 -14.23
CA ALA A 263 -5.18 -29.28 -14.02
C ALA A 263 -5.68 -30.12 -15.20
N ASP A 264 -6.74 -29.70 -15.87
CA ASP A 264 -7.24 -30.29 -17.11
C ASP A 264 -6.27 -30.09 -18.28
N ASP A 265 -5.69 -28.90 -18.43
CA ASP A 265 -4.69 -28.62 -19.47
C ASP A 265 -3.41 -29.46 -19.28
N VAL A 266 -2.95 -29.58 -18.02
CA VAL A 266 -1.80 -30.44 -17.67
C VAL A 266 -2.13 -31.92 -17.89
N ALA A 267 -3.35 -32.36 -17.59
CA ALA A 267 -3.77 -33.74 -17.83
C ALA A 267 -3.76 -34.07 -19.33
N ARG A 268 -4.32 -33.19 -20.19
CA ARG A 268 -4.28 -33.34 -21.66
C ARG A 268 -2.87 -33.30 -22.23
N GLY A 269 -2.00 -32.46 -21.65
CA GLY A 269 -0.59 -32.35 -22.05
C GLY A 269 0.33 -33.48 -21.55
N THR A 270 -0.20 -34.46 -20.80
CA THR A 270 0.59 -35.56 -20.21
C THR A 270 0.30 -36.89 -20.88
N GLU A 271 1.30 -37.47 -21.53
CA GLU A 271 1.19 -38.77 -22.20
C GLU A 271 0.81 -39.90 -21.22
N GLY A 272 -0.09 -40.80 -21.61
CA GLY A 272 -0.52 -41.92 -20.78
C GLY A 272 -1.50 -41.58 -19.66
N VAL A 273 -2.09 -40.37 -19.66
CA VAL A 273 -3.26 -40.03 -18.83
C VAL A 273 -4.53 -40.33 -19.63
N GLU A 274 -5.12 -41.50 -19.41
CA GLU A 274 -6.36 -41.91 -20.06
C GLU A 274 -7.57 -41.10 -19.55
N GLY A 275 -8.52 -40.77 -20.43
CA GLY A 275 -9.76 -40.10 -20.05
C GLY A 275 -9.62 -38.59 -19.73
N ALA A 276 -8.48 -37.97 -20.02
CA ALA A 276 -8.26 -36.53 -19.81
C ALA A 276 -9.26 -35.62 -20.57
N GLU A 277 -9.84 -36.12 -21.68
CA GLU A 277 -10.87 -35.41 -22.46
C GLU A 277 -12.29 -35.56 -21.86
N GLY A 278 -12.48 -36.40 -20.84
CA GLY A 278 -13.78 -36.68 -20.22
C GLY A 278 -14.23 -35.63 -19.20
N TRP A 279 -13.39 -34.62 -18.92
CA TRP A 279 -13.68 -33.58 -17.93
C TRP A 279 -12.93 -32.29 -18.24
N GLU A 280 -13.41 -31.19 -17.67
CA GLU A 280 -12.79 -29.87 -17.80
C GLU A 280 -12.87 -29.07 -16.50
N ILE A 281 -11.96 -28.09 -16.34
CA ILE A 281 -12.08 -27.11 -15.28
C ILE A 281 -12.88 -25.91 -15.78
N ARG A 282 -14.01 -25.62 -15.14
CA ARG A 282 -14.77 -24.38 -15.34
C ARG A 282 -14.57 -23.46 -14.15
N PRO A 283 -13.84 -22.34 -14.30
CA PRO A 283 -13.57 -21.43 -13.20
C PRO A 283 -14.86 -20.87 -12.58
N ARG A 284 -14.94 -20.90 -11.25
CA ARG A 284 -15.98 -20.19 -10.49
C ARG A 284 -15.36 -19.01 -9.76
N LYS A 285 -15.64 -17.82 -10.26
CA LYS A 285 -15.13 -16.55 -9.74
C LYS A 285 -15.85 -16.13 -8.47
N GLY A 286 -15.05 -15.71 -7.49
CA GLY A 286 -15.54 -15.11 -6.26
C GLY A 286 -14.85 -13.79 -5.99
N GLU A 287 -15.61 -12.70 -6.00
CA GLU A 287 -15.13 -11.37 -5.62
C GLU A 287 -15.28 -11.12 -4.13
N GLU A 288 -14.28 -10.49 -3.53
CA GLU A 288 -14.19 -10.24 -2.10
C GLU A 288 -13.62 -8.90 -1.71
N TYR A 289 -14.00 -8.47 -0.52
CA TYR A 289 -13.73 -7.14 0.01
C TYR A 289 -13.21 -7.24 1.45
N VAL A 290 -12.00 -6.72 1.67
CA VAL A 290 -11.36 -6.67 2.98
C VAL A 290 -11.78 -5.38 3.68
N LEU A 291 -12.34 -5.50 4.89
CA LEU A 291 -12.74 -4.40 5.76
C LEU A 291 -11.65 -4.09 6.78
N ASP A 292 -11.49 -2.80 7.08
CA ASP A 292 -10.51 -2.29 8.05
C ASP A 292 -10.73 -2.81 9.47
N ARG A 293 -9.67 -2.89 10.29
CA ARG A 293 -9.75 -3.29 11.71
C ARG A 293 -10.69 -2.39 12.53
N SER A 294 -10.88 -1.15 12.10
CA SER A 294 -11.81 -0.18 12.72
C SER A 294 -13.26 -0.67 12.82
N VAL A 295 -13.68 -1.69 12.06
CA VAL A 295 -15.04 -2.25 12.16
C VAL A 295 -15.23 -3.20 13.35
N ALA A 296 -14.16 -3.56 14.07
CA ALA A 296 -14.19 -4.56 15.14
C ALA A 296 -15.26 -4.32 16.22
N THR A 297 -15.55 -3.05 16.54
CA THR A 297 -16.54 -2.66 17.56
C THR A 297 -17.99 -2.70 17.09
N ARG A 298 -18.22 -3.06 15.82
CA ARG A 298 -19.55 -3.04 15.18
C ARG A 298 -19.75 -4.15 14.15
N CYS A 299 -18.93 -5.18 14.20
CA CYS A 299 -18.95 -6.32 13.30
C CYS A 299 -18.98 -7.62 14.12
N PRO A 300 -19.70 -8.67 13.69
CA PRO A 300 -19.71 -9.95 14.39
C PRO A 300 -18.32 -10.55 14.59
N SER A 301 -18.13 -11.23 15.71
CA SER A 301 -16.85 -11.83 16.11
C SER A 301 -16.64 -13.25 15.57
N ARG A 302 -17.72 -13.92 15.17
CA ARG A 302 -17.79 -15.24 14.54
C ARG A 302 -17.87 -15.16 13.02
N ILE A 303 -17.67 -16.29 12.33
CA ILE A 303 -17.99 -16.43 10.90
C ILE A 303 -19.51 -16.46 10.74
N ILE A 304 -20.08 -15.59 9.92
CA ILE A 304 -21.54 -15.53 9.73
C ILE A 304 -21.91 -16.02 8.33
N PHE A 305 -22.64 -17.12 8.29
CA PHE A 305 -23.24 -17.70 7.09
C PHE A 305 -24.72 -17.33 7.00
N PRO A 306 -25.21 -16.91 5.81
CA PRO A 306 -26.64 -16.93 5.53
C PRO A 306 -27.14 -18.38 5.41
N MET A 307 -28.45 -18.55 5.37
CA MET A 307 -29.02 -19.81 4.88
C MET A 307 -28.56 -20.11 3.45
N PRO A 308 -28.14 -21.36 3.14
CA PRO A 308 -27.78 -21.74 1.78
C PRO A 308 -28.95 -21.57 0.81
N ASP A 309 -28.67 -21.09 -0.39
CA ASP A 309 -29.69 -20.87 -1.41
C ASP A 309 -30.31 -22.21 -1.84
N PRO A 310 -31.65 -22.37 -1.76
CA PRO A 310 -32.32 -23.64 -2.04
C PRO A 310 -32.25 -24.06 -3.52
N VAL A 311 -32.03 -23.11 -4.44
CA VAL A 311 -31.99 -23.31 -5.90
C VAL A 311 -30.57 -23.54 -6.38
N THR A 312 -29.66 -22.61 -6.08
CA THR A 312 -28.27 -22.66 -6.55
C THR A 312 -27.39 -23.57 -5.69
N LYS A 313 -27.87 -23.96 -4.49
CA LYS A 313 -27.14 -24.76 -3.50
C LYS A 313 -25.79 -24.16 -3.09
N THR A 314 -25.62 -22.84 -3.29
CA THR A 314 -24.42 -22.12 -2.87
C THR A 314 -24.49 -21.80 -1.39
N LYS A 315 -23.32 -21.68 -0.73
CA LYS A 315 -23.21 -21.29 0.69
C LYS A 315 -23.62 -19.82 0.96
N GLY A 316 -23.78 -19.02 -0.09
CA GLY A 316 -24.08 -17.59 0.00
C GLY A 316 -22.86 -16.70 0.27
N THR A 317 -23.13 -15.41 0.42
CA THR A 317 -22.13 -14.37 0.75
C THR A 317 -21.97 -14.28 2.27
N LEU A 318 -20.73 -14.25 2.74
CA LEU A 318 -20.35 -14.39 4.15
C LEU A 318 -19.81 -13.08 4.72
N LEU A 319 -19.72 -13.06 6.05
CA LEU A 319 -18.88 -12.12 6.79
C LEU A 319 -17.90 -12.91 7.67
N ILE A 320 -16.60 -12.73 7.44
CA ILE A 320 -15.56 -13.60 8.02
C ILE A 320 -14.53 -12.73 8.77
N PRO A 321 -14.35 -12.89 10.09
CA PRO A 321 -13.19 -12.33 10.77
C PRO A 321 -11.91 -13.04 10.30
N THR A 322 -10.79 -12.33 10.20
CA THR A 322 -9.50 -12.92 9.82
C THR A 322 -8.61 -13.10 11.04
N VAL A 323 -7.57 -13.95 10.93
CA VAL A 323 -6.58 -14.11 12.00
C VAL A 323 -5.88 -12.79 12.37
N ASP A 324 -5.83 -11.84 11.43
CA ASP A 324 -5.16 -10.55 11.57
C ASP A 324 -6.05 -9.41 12.06
N GLY A 325 -7.30 -9.72 12.42
CA GLY A 325 -8.27 -8.74 12.94
C GLY A 325 -8.89 -7.83 11.88
N THR A 326 -8.72 -8.12 10.59
CA THR A 326 -9.56 -7.56 9.51
C THR A 326 -10.79 -8.44 9.27
N TRP A 327 -11.78 -7.96 8.50
CA TRP A 327 -12.94 -8.76 8.08
C TRP A 327 -12.97 -8.93 6.56
N LEU A 328 -13.60 -10.01 6.10
CA LEU A 328 -13.84 -10.29 4.70
C LEU A 328 -15.34 -10.34 4.45
N ALA A 329 -15.79 -9.59 3.45
CA ALA A 329 -17.14 -9.59 2.93
C ALA A 329 -17.12 -10.20 1.52
N GLY A 330 -17.85 -11.30 1.33
CA GLY A 330 -17.78 -12.08 0.10
C GLY A 330 -17.92 -13.58 0.36
N PRO A 331 -17.70 -14.44 -0.64
CA PRO A 331 -17.44 -14.12 -2.05
C PRO A 331 -18.72 -14.05 -2.89
N THR A 332 -18.59 -13.56 -4.14
CA THR A 332 -19.54 -13.95 -5.21
C THR A 332 -19.28 -15.40 -5.69
N ALA A 333 -20.08 -15.89 -6.64
CA ALA A 333 -20.00 -17.27 -7.13
C ALA A 333 -20.40 -17.36 -8.62
N ASP A 334 -19.71 -16.59 -9.46
CA ASP A 334 -20.07 -16.41 -10.87
C ASP A 334 -19.25 -17.38 -11.74
N MET A 335 -19.91 -18.13 -12.63
CA MET A 335 -19.21 -19.05 -13.54
C MET A 335 -18.59 -18.24 -14.69
N VAL A 336 -17.30 -18.42 -14.94
CA VAL A 336 -16.56 -17.74 -16.03
C VAL A 336 -15.79 -18.76 -16.85
N THR A 337 -15.44 -18.40 -18.08
CA THR A 337 -14.65 -19.26 -18.99
C THR A 337 -13.16 -18.93 -18.97
N ASP A 338 -12.82 -17.67 -18.68
CA ASP A 338 -11.44 -17.21 -18.64
C ASP A 338 -10.76 -17.59 -17.31
N LYS A 339 -9.77 -18.48 -17.37
CA LYS A 339 -8.94 -18.92 -16.23
C LYS A 339 -8.02 -17.81 -15.69
N THR A 340 -7.99 -16.63 -16.32
CA THR A 340 -7.18 -15.47 -15.92
C THR A 340 -8.01 -14.30 -15.37
N ASP A 341 -9.34 -14.39 -15.38
CA ASP A 341 -10.24 -13.32 -14.92
C ASP A 341 -10.24 -13.15 -13.39
N THR A 342 -9.28 -12.35 -12.93
CA THR A 342 -9.10 -11.96 -11.51
C THR A 342 -9.60 -10.55 -11.21
N ALA A 343 -10.36 -9.95 -12.13
CA ALA A 343 -10.85 -8.59 -11.98
C ALA A 343 -12.05 -8.51 -11.01
N THR A 344 -12.14 -7.47 -10.17
CA THR A 344 -13.39 -7.18 -9.46
C THR A 344 -14.32 -6.33 -10.32
N SER A 345 -15.61 -6.26 -9.98
CA SER A 345 -16.64 -5.53 -10.72
C SER A 345 -17.53 -4.68 -9.80
N ASN A 346 -18.18 -3.66 -10.38
CA ASN A 346 -19.18 -2.87 -9.64
C ASN A 346 -20.42 -3.69 -9.30
N GLU A 347 -20.76 -4.67 -10.12
CA GLU A 347 -21.88 -5.59 -9.90
C GLU A 347 -21.59 -6.54 -8.74
N GLY A 348 -20.38 -7.12 -8.70
CA GLY A 348 -19.90 -7.94 -7.59
C GLY A 348 -19.92 -7.17 -6.27
N LEU A 349 -19.45 -5.92 -6.27
CA LEU A 349 -19.51 -5.04 -5.08
C LEU A 349 -20.95 -4.84 -4.59
N LYS A 350 -21.88 -4.50 -5.50
CA LYS A 350 -23.30 -4.30 -5.18
C LYS A 350 -23.95 -5.59 -4.66
N LYS A 351 -23.65 -6.73 -5.29
CA LYS A 351 -24.15 -8.05 -4.89
C LYS A 351 -23.69 -8.43 -3.49
N VAL A 352 -22.38 -8.28 -3.20
CA VAL A 352 -21.82 -8.62 -1.89
C VAL A 352 -22.43 -7.74 -0.80
N PHE A 353 -22.37 -6.42 -0.92
CA PHE A 353 -22.86 -5.54 0.15
C PHE A 353 -24.39 -5.45 0.23
N GLY A 354 -25.11 -5.81 -0.84
CA GLY A 354 -26.55 -6.01 -0.78
C GLY A 354 -26.93 -7.19 0.13
N LEU A 355 -26.15 -8.27 0.09
CA LEU A 355 -26.36 -9.47 0.92
C LEU A 355 -25.78 -9.32 2.33
N VAL A 356 -24.58 -8.76 2.47
CA VAL A 356 -23.93 -8.56 3.79
C VAL A 356 -24.79 -7.69 4.71
N ARG A 357 -25.55 -6.73 4.18
CA ARG A 357 -26.47 -5.92 4.99
C ARG A 357 -27.50 -6.76 5.75
N ASN A 358 -27.88 -7.93 5.22
CA ASN A 358 -28.81 -8.85 5.88
C ASN A 358 -28.16 -9.64 7.03
N LEU A 359 -26.82 -9.66 7.09
CA LEU A 359 -26.06 -10.31 8.15
C LEU A 359 -25.58 -9.29 9.19
N CYS A 360 -25.14 -8.12 8.73
CA CYS A 360 -24.71 -6.98 9.55
C CYS A 360 -24.99 -5.68 8.80
N ASP A 361 -25.92 -4.87 9.32
CA ASP A 361 -26.30 -3.56 8.73
C ASP A 361 -25.38 -2.40 9.15
N LYS A 362 -24.45 -2.68 10.07
CA LYS A 362 -23.49 -1.71 10.65
C LYS A 362 -22.22 -1.56 9.83
N VAL A 363 -21.99 -2.36 8.78
CA VAL A 363 -20.80 -2.29 7.90
C VAL A 363 -21.17 -2.00 6.44
N GLY A 364 -20.25 -1.41 5.67
CA GLY A 364 -20.54 -1.06 4.28
C GLY A 364 -19.32 -0.80 3.39
N PRO A 365 -19.54 -0.44 2.11
CA PRO A 365 -18.46 -0.24 1.14
C PRO A 365 -17.44 0.86 1.49
N TRP A 366 -17.69 1.65 2.52
CA TRP A 366 -16.79 2.69 3.01
C TRP A 366 -15.69 2.12 3.93
N ASP A 367 -15.89 0.90 4.43
CA ASP A 367 -14.97 0.19 5.32
C ASP A 367 -13.89 -0.59 4.56
N ILE A 368 -13.98 -0.63 3.22
CA ILE A 368 -13.09 -1.40 2.35
C ILE A 368 -11.68 -0.79 2.34
N ILE A 369 -10.69 -1.62 2.62
CA ILE A 369 -9.25 -1.29 2.47
C ILE A 369 -8.60 -2.01 1.30
N SER A 370 -9.13 -3.16 0.88
CA SER A 370 -8.64 -3.95 -0.26
C SER A 370 -9.78 -4.74 -0.90
N SER A 371 -9.64 -5.10 -2.17
CA SER A 371 -10.57 -5.96 -2.90
C SER A 371 -9.83 -6.86 -3.88
N PHE A 372 -10.35 -8.06 -4.13
CA PHE A 372 -9.77 -9.02 -5.06
C PHE A 372 -10.81 -10.03 -5.56
N ALA A 373 -10.47 -10.79 -6.59
CA ALA A 373 -11.26 -11.93 -7.03
C ALA A 373 -10.37 -13.17 -7.13
N GLY A 374 -10.90 -14.31 -6.69
CA GLY A 374 -10.28 -15.63 -6.83
C GLY A 374 -11.10 -16.53 -7.76
N LEU A 375 -10.43 -17.47 -8.43
CA LEU A 375 -11.05 -18.43 -9.34
C LEU A 375 -10.95 -19.84 -8.78
N ARG A 376 -12.10 -20.47 -8.49
CA ARG A 376 -12.14 -21.84 -7.96
C ARG A 376 -12.08 -22.86 -9.11
N PRO A 377 -11.20 -23.88 -9.05
CA PRO A 377 -11.04 -24.86 -10.12
C PRO A 377 -12.10 -25.96 -10.00
N ALA A 378 -13.35 -25.66 -10.34
CA ALA A 378 -14.42 -26.64 -10.31
C ALA A 378 -14.29 -27.59 -11.51
N ALA A 379 -14.13 -28.89 -11.24
CA ALA A 379 -14.13 -29.93 -12.27
C ALA A 379 -15.56 -30.31 -12.67
N TYR A 380 -15.78 -30.45 -13.97
CA TYR A 380 -17.02 -30.90 -14.57
C TYR A 380 -16.73 -32.10 -15.47
N ARG A 381 -17.25 -33.27 -15.10
CA ARG A 381 -17.26 -34.45 -15.96
C ARG A 381 -18.31 -34.28 -17.06
N LEU A 382 -17.95 -34.59 -18.30
CA LEU A 382 -18.80 -34.33 -19.48
C LEU A 382 -19.95 -35.34 -19.60
N ASP A 383 -19.82 -36.50 -18.97
CA ASP A 383 -20.80 -37.58 -18.89
C ASP A 383 -21.73 -37.48 -17.67
N ASP A 384 -21.41 -36.61 -16.71
CA ASP A 384 -22.17 -36.45 -15.47
C ASP A 384 -23.43 -35.59 -15.63
N LYS A 385 -24.42 -35.84 -14.75
CA LYS A 385 -25.56 -34.93 -14.58
C LYS A 385 -25.05 -33.57 -14.06
N PRO A 386 -25.62 -32.43 -14.51
CA PRO A 386 -25.20 -31.11 -14.05
C PRO A 386 -25.19 -31.01 -12.51
N GLY A 387 -24.02 -30.75 -11.90
CA GLY A 387 -23.90 -30.42 -10.47
C GLY A 387 -23.13 -31.39 -9.56
N THR A 388 -22.46 -32.43 -10.08
CA THR A 388 -21.60 -33.36 -9.33
C THR A 388 -20.13 -32.92 -9.30
N ASN A 389 -19.84 -31.74 -8.74
CA ASN A 389 -18.46 -31.20 -8.72
C ASN A 389 -17.58 -31.88 -7.63
N ASP A 390 -17.23 -33.16 -7.81
CA ASP A 390 -16.33 -33.92 -6.93
C ASP A 390 -14.84 -33.67 -7.25
N PHE A 391 -13.94 -34.02 -6.33
CA PHE A 391 -12.50 -34.00 -6.55
C PHE A 391 -12.06 -35.18 -7.43
N ILE A 392 -11.10 -34.95 -8.32
CA ILE A 392 -10.47 -35.98 -9.17
C ILE A 392 -9.10 -36.28 -8.58
N ILE A 393 -9.00 -37.37 -7.81
CA ILE A 393 -7.76 -37.85 -7.18
C ILE A 393 -7.51 -39.30 -7.56
N GLU A 394 -6.79 -39.48 -8.67
CA GLU A 394 -6.72 -40.72 -9.44
C GLU A 394 -5.30 -40.96 -9.98
N ARG A 395 -4.92 -42.23 -10.23
CA ARG A 395 -3.60 -42.63 -10.75
C ARG A 395 -3.71 -43.15 -12.18
N HIS A 396 -2.81 -42.68 -13.05
CA HIS A 396 -2.64 -43.13 -14.44
C HIS A 396 -1.18 -43.52 -14.69
N GLY A 397 -0.86 -44.80 -14.55
CA GLY A 397 0.52 -45.28 -14.58
C GLY A 397 1.37 -44.61 -13.50
N THR A 398 2.40 -43.86 -13.90
CA THR A 398 3.25 -43.06 -13.00
C THR A 398 2.79 -41.61 -12.82
N ALA A 399 1.65 -41.22 -13.39
CA ALA A 399 1.02 -39.93 -13.15
C ALA A 399 -0.08 -40.03 -12.08
N VAL A 400 -0.22 -39.02 -11.23
CA VAL A 400 -1.32 -38.88 -10.27
C VAL A 400 -1.99 -37.53 -10.49
N LEU A 401 -3.30 -37.52 -10.66
CA LEU A 401 -4.11 -36.31 -10.77
C LEU A 401 -4.60 -35.89 -9.39
N ALA A 402 -4.54 -34.59 -9.10
CA ALA A 402 -5.19 -33.93 -7.99
C ALA A 402 -5.89 -32.68 -8.54
N ALA A 403 -7.02 -32.89 -9.19
CA ALA A 403 -7.76 -31.89 -9.96
C ALA A 403 -9.16 -31.64 -9.36
N GLY A 404 -9.78 -30.53 -9.75
CA GLY A 404 -11.11 -30.17 -9.25
C GLY A 404 -11.13 -29.69 -7.80
N ILE A 405 -9.97 -29.36 -7.21
CA ILE A 405 -9.81 -29.01 -5.79
C ILE A 405 -10.34 -27.59 -5.53
N GLN A 406 -11.66 -27.47 -5.49
CA GLN A 406 -12.41 -26.27 -5.11
C GLN A 406 -12.74 -26.26 -3.61
N SER A 407 -13.40 -25.21 -3.11
CA SER A 407 -13.85 -25.14 -1.71
C SER A 407 -14.63 -26.40 -1.28
N PRO A 408 -14.26 -27.06 -0.16
CA PRO A 408 -13.28 -26.61 0.85
C PRO A 408 -11.91 -27.31 0.72
N GLY A 409 -11.24 -27.10 -0.42
CA GLY A 409 -9.98 -27.75 -0.81
C GLY A 409 -8.80 -27.43 0.10
N LEU A 410 -8.69 -26.20 0.61
CA LEU A 410 -7.67 -25.87 1.62
C LEU A 410 -7.89 -26.66 2.92
N THR A 411 -9.14 -26.83 3.34
CA THR A 411 -9.46 -27.64 4.52
C THR A 411 -9.14 -29.11 4.31
N ALA A 412 -9.43 -29.66 3.13
CA ALA A 412 -9.13 -31.04 2.77
C ALA A 412 -7.64 -31.31 2.49
N CYS A 413 -6.80 -30.27 2.41
CA CYS A 413 -5.48 -30.38 1.83
C CYS A 413 -4.49 -31.38 2.46
N PRO A 414 -4.44 -31.59 3.80
CA PRO A 414 -3.56 -32.61 4.35
C PRO A 414 -4.07 -34.03 4.03
N ALA A 415 -5.39 -34.24 3.97
CA ALA A 415 -5.97 -35.54 3.60
C ALA A 415 -5.82 -35.84 2.10
N ILE A 416 -5.92 -34.81 1.25
CA ILE A 416 -5.58 -34.92 -0.18
C ILE A 416 -4.12 -35.39 -0.33
N ALA A 417 -3.20 -34.82 0.48
CA ALA A 417 -1.80 -35.22 0.45
C ALA A 417 -1.60 -36.69 0.89
N GLU A 418 -2.25 -37.14 1.97
CA GLU A 418 -2.24 -38.55 2.38
C GLU A 418 -2.71 -39.48 1.23
N ARG A 419 -3.80 -39.12 0.55
CA ARG A 419 -4.33 -39.90 -0.57
C ARG A 419 -3.40 -39.93 -1.78
N VAL A 420 -2.78 -38.81 -2.14
CA VAL A 420 -1.78 -38.75 -3.21
C VAL A 420 -0.57 -39.63 -2.89
N ILE A 421 -0.09 -39.59 -1.63
CA ILE A 421 1.02 -40.45 -1.18
C ILE A 421 0.63 -41.92 -1.33
N ALA A 422 -0.58 -42.31 -0.89
CA ALA A 422 -1.06 -43.69 -1.03
C ALA A 422 -1.08 -44.16 -2.50
N LEU A 423 -1.57 -43.33 -3.42
CA LEU A 423 -1.56 -43.64 -4.86
C LEU A 423 -0.14 -43.76 -5.43
N LEU A 424 0.81 -42.95 -4.95
CA LEU A 424 2.22 -43.07 -5.35
C LEU A 424 2.84 -44.36 -4.80
N THR A 425 2.51 -44.76 -3.56
CA THR A 425 2.93 -46.02 -2.96
C THR A 425 2.41 -47.23 -3.74
N GLU A 426 1.14 -47.21 -4.13
CA GLU A 426 0.55 -48.21 -5.04
C GLU A 426 1.27 -48.26 -6.40
N GLY A 427 1.78 -47.11 -6.85
CA GLY A 427 2.62 -46.98 -8.05
C GLY A 427 4.05 -47.47 -7.87
N GLY A 428 4.43 -47.99 -6.70
CA GLY A 428 5.76 -48.53 -6.40
C GLY A 428 6.76 -47.54 -5.78
N LEU A 429 6.31 -46.37 -5.32
CA LEU A 429 7.15 -45.45 -4.54
C LEU A 429 7.33 -46.00 -3.11
N ASP A 430 8.57 -46.14 -2.63
CA ASP A 430 8.80 -46.46 -1.21
C ASP A 430 8.46 -45.26 -0.34
N THR A 431 7.39 -45.40 0.44
CA THR A 431 6.96 -44.44 1.46
C THR A 431 7.02 -45.03 2.87
N ALA A 432 7.46 -46.29 3.00
CA ALA A 432 7.55 -46.98 4.28
C ALA A 432 8.83 -46.61 5.05
N THR A 433 9.87 -46.19 4.32
CA THR A 433 11.12 -45.71 4.90
C THR A 433 11.07 -44.19 5.12
N PRO A 434 10.98 -43.68 6.37
CA PRO A 434 11.00 -42.25 6.63
C PRO A 434 12.36 -41.64 6.26
N LYS A 435 12.37 -40.39 5.78
CA LYS A 435 13.63 -39.69 5.51
C LYS A 435 14.41 -39.46 6.81
N ALA A 436 15.66 -39.92 6.84
CA ALA A 436 16.56 -39.64 7.96
C ALA A 436 16.80 -38.13 8.11
N GLY A 437 16.63 -37.61 9.34
CA GLY A 437 16.77 -36.18 9.62
C GLY A 437 15.66 -35.31 9.02
N PHE A 438 14.48 -35.88 8.74
CA PHE A 438 13.31 -35.10 8.33
C PHE A 438 12.96 -34.05 9.38
N GLN A 439 12.76 -32.81 8.92
CA GLN A 439 12.38 -31.69 9.76
C GLN A 439 10.91 -31.36 9.53
N PRO A 440 10.01 -31.72 10.45
CA PRO A 440 8.57 -31.49 10.25
C PRO A 440 8.18 -30.00 10.36
N ALA A 441 9.07 -29.17 10.90
CA ALA A 441 8.86 -27.75 11.14
C ALA A 441 10.09 -26.94 10.69
N LEU A 442 9.91 -25.64 10.48
CA LEU A 442 11.00 -24.71 10.20
C LEU A 442 11.91 -24.55 11.44
N HIS A 443 13.22 -24.37 11.24
CA HIS A 443 14.17 -24.12 12.34
C HIS A 443 13.69 -22.99 13.27
N GLY A 444 13.69 -23.24 14.58
CA GLY A 444 13.12 -22.34 15.60
C GLY A 444 11.74 -22.76 16.13
N GLY A 445 11.11 -23.82 15.59
CA GLY A 445 9.81 -24.28 16.09
C GLY A 445 8.71 -23.22 15.89
N ALA A 446 7.91 -22.94 16.92
CA ALA A 446 6.95 -21.82 16.92
C ALA A 446 7.60 -20.43 16.71
N GLU A 447 8.94 -20.33 16.80
CA GLU A 447 9.72 -19.13 16.53
C GLU A 447 10.35 -19.12 15.13
N GLY A 448 10.24 -20.23 14.37
CA GLY A 448 10.80 -20.36 13.02
C GLY A 448 10.01 -19.62 11.93
N GLY A 449 8.84 -19.07 12.27
CA GLY A 449 8.01 -18.24 11.40
C GLY A 449 8.39 -16.76 11.44
N ILE A 450 7.50 -15.91 10.94
CA ILE A 450 7.56 -14.46 11.15
C ILE A 450 6.50 -14.13 12.20
N SER A 451 6.93 -13.69 13.37
CA SER A 451 6.05 -13.08 14.37
C SER A 451 6.14 -11.57 14.17
N ARG A 452 5.04 -10.83 14.11
CA ARG A 452 5.16 -9.35 14.05
C ARG A 452 5.48 -8.82 15.44
N LEU A 453 6.13 -7.66 15.54
CA LEU A 453 6.35 -7.02 16.85
C LEU A 453 5.05 -6.87 17.65
N SER A 454 3.96 -6.45 16.98
CA SER A 454 2.65 -6.26 17.61
C SER A 454 2.04 -7.53 18.20
N ASP A 455 2.51 -8.70 17.78
CA ASP A 455 1.99 -10.00 18.23
C ASP A 455 2.80 -10.55 19.43
N LEU A 456 3.90 -9.88 19.80
CA LEU A 456 4.81 -10.29 20.87
C LEU A 456 4.54 -9.50 22.15
N THR A 457 4.79 -10.12 23.30
CA THR A 457 4.82 -9.40 24.60
C THR A 457 5.98 -8.40 24.63
N GLU A 458 5.91 -7.38 25.48
CA GLU A 458 7.00 -6.39 25.60
C GLU A 458 8.36 -7.05 25.89
N GLU A 459 8.39 -8.07 26.76
CA GLU A 459 9.60 -8.86 27.06
C GLU A 459 10.14 -9.57 25.81
N GLN A 460 9.27 -10.21 25.03
CA GLN A 460 9.65 -10.87 23.78
C GLN A 460 10.13 -9.88 22.73
N GLN A 461 9.48 -8.72 22.62
CA GLN A 461 9.89 -7.65 21.73
C GLN A 461 11.29 -7.14 22.09
N ARG A 462 11.55 -6.86 23.39
CA ARG A 462 12.86 -6.43 23.89
C ARG A 462 13.93 -7.48 23.66
N SER A 463 13.64 -8.75 23.96
CA SER A 463 14.56 -9.88 23.73
C SER A 463 14.94 -10.00 22.25
N ARG A 464 13.95 -9.91 21.36
CA ARG A 464 14.17 -9.99 19.91
C ARG A 464 14.93 -8.77 19.36
N ALA A 465 14.62 -7.57 19.85
CA ALA A 465 15.35 -6.35 19.53
C ALA A 465 16.81 -6.40 19.98
N ALA A 466 17.08 -6.97 21.16
CA ALA A 466 18.43 -7.16 21.67
C ALA A 466 19.22 -8.19 20.84
N ALA A 467 18.56 -9.26 20.37
CA ALA A 467 19.19 -10.28 19.54
C ALA A 467 19.53 -9.78 18.12
N ASP A 468 18.69 -8.94 17.53
CA ASP A 468 18.90 -8.37 16.20
C ASP A 468 18.27 -6.96 16.07
N PRO A 469 19.10 -5.90 15.99
CA PRO A 469 18.64 -4.51 15.93
C PRO A 469 17.71 -4.20 14.75
N ARG A 470 17.71 -5.01 13.68
CA ARG A 470 16.77 -4.81 12.55
C ARG A 470 15.31 -4.97 12.97
N TYR A 471 15.03 -5.65 14.09
CA TYR A 471 13.71 -5.70 14.69
C TYR A 471 13.30 -4.42 15.41
N THR A 472 14.18 -3.42 15.51
CA THR A 472 13.83 -2.09 16.03
C THR A 472 13.51 -1.08 14.92
N LYS A 473 13.74 -1.45 13.65
CA LYS A 473 13.49 -0.56 12.51
C LYS A 473 12.16 -0.92 11.85
N VAL A 474 11.11 -0.17 12.16
CA VAL A 474 9.77 -0.40 11.61
C VAL A 474 9.67 0.17 10.19
N VAL A 475 9.43 -0.71 9.22
CA VAL A 475 9.29 -0.35 7.80
C VAL A 475 7.82 -0.14 7.42
N CYS A 476 6.90 -0.99 7.89
CA CYS A 476 5.46 -0.85 7.63
C CYS A 476 4.69 -0.53 8.91
N GLN A 477 4.31 0.75 9.08
CA GLN A 477 3.53 1.21 10.22
C GLN A 477 2.20 0.49 10.40
N CYS A 478 1.37 0.46 9.35
CA CYS A 478 -0.01 -0.01 9.48
C CYS A 478 -0.12 -1.47 9.95
N GLU A 479 0.96 -2.24 9.79
CA GLU A 479 1.00 -3.67 10.08
C GLU A 479 2.15 -4.03 11.06
N GLY A 480 2.87 -3.05 11.62
CA GLY A 480 3.94 -3.28 12.58
C GLY A 480 5.11 -4.12 12.06
N VAL A 481 5.42 -4.06 10.76
CA VAL A 481 6.46 -4.91 10.13
C VAL A 481 7.81 -4.23 10.17
N THR A 482 8.81 -4.95 10.66
CA THR A 482 10.20 -4.47 10.79
C THR A 482 11.08 -4.84 9.59
N GLU A 483 12.25 -4.22 9.51
CA GLU A 483 13.31 -4.62 8.57
C GLU A 483 13.71 -6.09 8.80
N GLY A 484 13.85 -6.52 10.07
CA GLY A 484 14.14 -7.91 10.42
C GLY A 484 13.10 -8.90 9.88
N ASP A 485 11.82 -8.57 9.94
CA ASP A 485 10.74 -9.39 9.38
C ASP A 485 10.84 -9.52 7.85
N ILE A 486 11.24 -8.44 7.16
CA ILE A 486 11.42 -8.45 5.71
C ILE A 486 12.61 -9.32 5.32
N HIS A 487 13.75 -9.21 6.02
CA HIS A 487 14.88 -10.11 5.81
C HIS A 487 14.48 -11.57 6.01
N ARG A 488 13.73 -11.85 7.09
CA ARG A 488 13.24 -13.21 7.36
C ARG A 488 12.32 -13.70 6.25
N ALA A 489 11.45 -12.85 5.69
CA ALA A 489 10.61 -13.21 4.56
C ALA A 489 11.44 -13.58 3.32
N ILE A 490 12.53 -12.84 3.05
CA ILE A 490 13.46 -13.14 1.95
C ILE A 490 14.16 -14.48 2.19
N ASP A 491 14.59 -14.77 3.41
CA ASP A 491 15.19 -16.05 3.79
C ASP A 491 14.21 -17.23 3.63
N LEU A 492 12.90 -16.96 3.76
CA LEU A 492 11.81 -17.91 3.49
C LEU A 492 11.40 -17.98 2.00
N GLY A 493 12.11 -17.27 1.12
CA GLY A 493 11.96 -17.35 -0.34
C GLY A 493 11.19 -16.20 -0.98
N ALA A 494 10.87 -15.12 -0.25
CA ALA A 494 10.27 -13.93 -0.87
C ALA A 494 11.25 -13.25 -1.84
N LYS A 495 10.80 -13.02 -3.08
CA LYS A 495 11.58 -12.35 -4.13
C LYS A 495 10.86 -11.15 -4.77
N SER A 496 9.67 -10.81 -4.25
CA SER A 496 8.82 -9.74 -4.77
C SER A 496 8.14 -9.01 -3.61
N LEU A 497 7.56 -7.85 -3.89
CA LEU A 497 6.81 -7.09 -2.88
C LEU A 497 5.58 -7.84 -2.37
N ASP A 498 4.91 -8.63 -3.21
CA ASP A 498 3.77 -9.45 -2.81
C ASP A 498 4.25 -10.68 -2.03
N GLY A 499 5.43 -11.24 -2.33
CA GLY A 499 6.07 -12.27 -1.50
C GLY A 499 6.32 -11.79 -0.07
N VAL A 500 6.91 -10.59 0.08
CA VAL A 500 7.08 -9.96 1.41
C VAL A 500 5.72 -9.69 2.05
N LYS A 501 4.77 -9.12 1.30
CA LYS A 501 3.39 -8.84 1.77
C LYS A 501 2.70 -10.08 2.32
N PHE A 502 2.79 -11.22 1.65
CA PHE A 502 2.06 -12.42 2.06
C PHE A 502 2.65 -13.11 3.30
N LEU A 503 3.96 -12.98 3.50
CA LEU A 503 4.66 -13.52 4.66
C LEU A 503 4.64 -12.60 5.90
N THR A 504 4.58 -11.28 5.69
CA THR A 504 4.72 -10.28 6.77
C THR A 504 3.48 -9.40 6.99
N ARG A 505 2.58 -9.35 6.00
CA ARG A 505 1.49 -8.39 5.84
C ARG A 505 1.87 -6.97 5.46
N ALA A 506 3.15 -6.67 5.22
CA ALA A 506 3.54 -5.35 4.73
C ALA A 506 2.71 -4.96 3.49
N ARG A 507 2.22 -3.71 3.43
CA ARG A 507 1.31 -3.20 2.38
C ARG A 507 -0.14 -3.77 2.41
N MET A 508 -0.55 -4.54 3.43
CA MET A 508 -1.95 -4.98 3.61
C MET A 508 -2.83 -3.99 4.36
N GLY A 509 -2.23 -3.07 5.11
CA GLY A 509 -2.97 -2.04 5.85
C GLY A 509 -3.62 -0.99 4.94
N PRO A 510 -4.39 -0.06 5.51
CA PRO A 510 -5.22 0.89 4.75
C PRO A 510 -4.46 1.81 3.78
N CYS A 511 -3.17 2.06 3.99
CA CYS A 511 -2.33 2.83 3.05
C CYS A 511 -1.94 2.05 1.77
N GLN A 512 -2.17 0.72 1.76
CA GLN A 512 -1.84 -0.20 0.66
C GLN A 512 -0.39 -0.08 0.14
N GLY A 513 0.55 0.28 1.02
CA GLY A 513 1.96 0.43 0.69
C GLY A 513 2.41 1.84 0.30
N GLY A 514 1.57 2.86 0.45
CA GLY A 514 1.93 4.25 0.11
C GLY A 514 3.20 4.77 0.80
N PHE A 515 3.52 4.27 2.00
CA PHE A 515 4.70 4.70 2.76
C PHE A 515 5.87 3.70 2.72
N CYS A 516 5.60 2.41 2.85
CA CYS A 516 6.62 1.39 3.05
C CYS A 516 7.17 0.76 1.77
N THR A 517 6.52 0.97 0.61
CA THR A 517 6.89 0.27 -0.64
C THR A 517 8.33 0.55 -1.04
N GLU A 518 8.77 1.81 -1.05
CA GLU A 518 10.12 2.17 -1.46
C GLU A 518 11.20 1.61 -0.52
N GLY A 519 10.98 1.63 0.81
CA GLY A 519 11.89 0.99 1.76
C GLY A 519 11.99 -0.53 1.58
N ILE A 520 10.87 -1.21 1.32
CA ILE A 520 10.88 -2.65 1.02
C ILE A 520 11.61 -2.93 -0.31
N MET A 521 11.42 -2.07 -1.32
CA MET A 521 12.13 -2.19 -2.59
C MET A 521 13.65 -2.06 -2.39
N GLY A 522 14.10 -1.12 -1.55
CA GLY A 522 15.52 -0.98 -1.20
C GLY A 522 16.10 -2.27 -0.60
N ILE A 523 15.42 -2.84 0.41
CA ILE A 523 15.85 -4.08 1.07
C ILE A 523 15.89 -5.26 0.09
N LEU A 524 14.88 -5.39 -0.78
CA LEU A 524 14.84 -6.44 -1.81
C LEU A 524 15.96 -6.27 -2.84
N ALA A 525 16.18 -5.05 -3.32
CA ALA A 525 17.22 -4.73 -4.29
C ALA A 525 18.60 -5.11 -3.75
N GLU A 526 18.89 -4.70 -2.51
CA GLU A 526 20.13 -5.03 -1.82
C GLU A 526 20.29 -6.55 -1.60
N ARG A 527 19.30 -7.20 -0.99
CA ARG A 527 19.38 -8.63 -0.63
C ARG A 527 19.43 -9.57 -1.82
N LEU A 528 18.81 -9.19 -2.93
CA LEU A 528 18.80 -9.98 -4.16
C LEU A 528 19.90 -9.56 -5.15
N ASN A 529 20.68 -8.52 -4.83
CA ASN A 529 21.70 -7.93 -5.69
C ASN A 529 21.14 -7.57 -7.09
N ILE A 530 20.05 -6.80 -7.11
CA ILE A 530 19.38 -6.32 -8.33
C ILE A 530 19.16 -4.80 -8.25
N GLY A 531 18.98 -4.16 -9.41
CA GLY A 531 18.60 -2.73 -9.47
C GLY A 531 17.20 -2.48 -8.91
N LEU A 532 16.96 -1.27 -8.40
CA LEU A 532 15.66 -0.87 -7.85
C LEU A 532 14.54 -0.95 -8.90
N ASP A 533 14.88 -0.72 -10.17
CA ASP A 533 14.01 -0.84 -11.34
C ASP A 533 13.60 -2.29 -11.66
N LYS A 534 14.34 -3.28 -11.13
CA LYS A 534 14.05 -4.71 -11.30
C LYS A 534 13.19 -5.30 -10.17
N VAL A 535 12.93 -4.54 -9.12
CA VAL A 535 12.06 -5.01 -8.03
C VAL A 535 10.63 -5.13 -8.53
N SER A 536 10.11 -6.36 -8.50
CA SER A 536 8.78 -6.70 -9.00
C SER A 536 7.72 -6.70 -7.91
N LYS A 537 6.47 -6.42 -8.30
CA LYS A 537 5.32 -6.53 -7.41
C LYS A 537 4.97 -7.99 -7.10
N MET A 538 4.90 -8.85 -8.12
CA MET A 538 4.46 -10.25 -8.03
C MET A 538 5.24 -11.16 -8.99
N GLY A 539 6.52 -10.82 -9.24
CA GLY A 539 7.38 -11.43 -10.25
C GLY A 539 6.95 -11.17 -11.70
N ALA A 540 7.61 -11.82 -12.68
CA ALA A 540 7.48 -11.48 -14.11
C ALA A 540 7.77 -9.98 -14.39
N ASP A 541 7.19 -9.40 -15.44
CA ASP A 541 7.35 -7.99 -15.82
C ASP A 541 6.50 -7.02 -14.96
N SER A 542 6.25 -7.35 -13.68
CA SER A 542 5.40 -6.57 -12.76
C SER A 542 6.16 -5.48 -12.00
N VAL A 543 7.12 -4.84 -12.65
CA VAL A 543 7.97 -3.80 -12.06
C VAL A 543 7.16 -2.57 -11.64
N LEU A 544 7.61 -1.89 -10.59
CA LEU A 544 7.04 -0.61 -10.15
C LEU A 544 7.71 0.61 -10.78
N SER A 545 8.79 0.41 -11.53
CA SER A 545 9.54 1.43 -12.22
C SER A 545 9.80 0.98 -13.66
N VAL A 546 9.73 1.92 -14.60
CA VAL A 546 10.01 1.70 -16.03
C VAL A 546 11.41 2.19 -16.44
N GLY A 547 12.23 2.55 -15.45
CA GLY A 547 13.62 2.96 -15.63
C GLY A 547 14.09 3.97 -14.59
N GLU A 548 15.40 4.20 -14.58
CA GLU A 548 16.02 5.22 -13.74
C GLU A 548 16.03 6.59 -14.43
N ILE A 549 15.91 7.64 -13.63
CA ILE A 549 15.95 9.03 -14.09
C ILE A 549 17.41 9.49 -14.19
N GLY A 550 17.80 9.98 -15.36
CA GLY A 550 19.08 10.66 -15.56
C GLY A 550 20.32 9.77 -15.54
N THR A 551 20.23 8.49 -15.94
CA THR A 551 21.40 7.61 -16.04
C THR A 551 21.62 7.05 -17.45
N HIS A 552 22.72 7.48 -18.08
CA HIS A 552 23.56 6.63 -18.92
C HIS A 552 24.64 6.01 -18.01
N ILE A 553 24.26 5.09 -17.12
CA ILE A 553 25.20 4.45 -16.18
C ILE A 553 24.99 2.94 -16.29
N GLU A 554 26.05 2.22 -16.70
CA GLU A 554 26.15 0.77 -16.52
C GLU A 554 25.98 0.46 -15.03
N ALA A 555 25.22 -0.59 -14.73
CA ALA A 555 24.81 -1.00 -13.39
C ALA A 555 25.88 -0.74 -12.31
N PRO A 556 25.49 -0.28 -11.11
CA PRO A 556 26.44 -0.09 -10.03
C PRO A 556 27.25 -1.38 -9.84
N VAL A 557 28.58 -1.25 -9.92
CA VAL A 557 29.50 -2.29 -9.48
C VAL A 557 29.07 -2.63 -8.05
N PRO A 558 28.83 -3.91 -7.72
CA PRO A 558 28.51 -4.29 -6.35
C PRO A 558 29.61 -3.72 -5.47
N VAL A 559 29.27 -2.74 -4.63
CA VAL A 559 30.10 -2.48 -3.47
C VAL A 559 30.03 -3.79 -2.71
N GLU A 560 31.15 -4.50 -2.66
CA GLU A 560 31.28 -5.64 -1.76
C GLU A 560 30.87 -5.14 -0.39
N ALA A 561 29.62 -5.44 -0.02
CA ALA A 561 29.15 -5.30 1.33
C ALA A 561 29.96 -6.34 2.12
N LYS A 562 31.15 -5.93 2.54
CA LYS A 562 31.62 -6.32 3.85
C LYS A 562 30.51 -5.84 4.77
N ILE A 563 29.60 -6.76 5.06
CA ILE A 563 28.96 -6.80 6.37
C ILE A 563 30.15 -6.91 7.32
N ALA A 564 30.70 -5.76 7.68
CA ALA A 564 31.30 -5.63 8.98
C ALA A 564 30.13 -5.95 9.89
N ALA A 565 30.08 -7.20 10.36
CA ALA A 565 29.73 -7.41 11.73
C ALA A 565 30.71 -6.51 12.49
N THR A 566 30.34 -5.25 12.67
CA THR A 566 30.87 -4.45 13.75
C THR A 566 30.65 -5.35 14.94
N GLU A 567 31.75 -5.85 15.50
CA GLU A 567 31.73 -6.52 16.78
C GLU A 567 30.94 -5.61 17.71
N LEU A 568 29.70 -6.02 18.00
CA LEU A 568 28.73 -5.32 18.81
C LEU A 568 29.13 -5.47 20.28
N GLU A 569 30.35 -5.06 20.61
CA GLU A 569 30.74 -4.84 21.99
C GLU A 569 30.14 -3.50 22.44
N GLY A 570 28.92 -3.58 22.99
CA GLY A 570 28.21 -2.41 23.54
C GLY A 570 26.67 -2.49 23.59
N GLN A 571 26.03 -3.58 23.16
CA GLN A 571 24.56 -3.66 23.09
C GLN A 571 23.83 -3.62 24.43
N ALA A 572 24.48 -4.06 25.51
CA ALA A 572 23.91 -3.97 26.85
C ALA A 572 23.74 -2.51 27.34
N ASP A 573 24.36 -1.53 26.66
CA ASP A 573 24.37 -0.12 27.06
C ASP A 573 23.26 0.72 26.37
N ALA A 574 22.79 0.33 25.17
CA ALA A 574 21.81 1.13 24.41
C ALA A 574 20.40 1.11 25.02
N GLN A 575 19.93 -0.08 25.43
CA GLN A 575 18.63 -0.23 26.08
C GLN A 575 18.61 0.42 27.47
N SER A 576 19.67 0.24 28.27
CA SER A 576 19.80 0.92 29.58
C SER A 576 19.89 2.44 29.44
N THR A 577 20.53 2.93 28.37
CA THR A 577 20.55 4.36 28.05
C THR A 577 19.15 4.88 27.72
N LEU A 578 18.36 4.15 26.92
CA LEU A 578 16.97 4.52 26.62
C LEU A 578 16.11 4.54 27.89
N ASP A 579 16.20 3.49 28.71
CA ASP A 579 15.44 3.40 29.95
C ASP A 579 15.82 4.56 30.89
N SER A 580 17.11 4.87 31.02
CA SER A 580 17.58 6.04 31.80
C SER A 580 17.14 7.39 31.22
N LEU A 581 17.10 7.54 29.90
CA LEU A 581 16.65 8.78 29.25
C LEU A 581 15.18 9.06 29.56
N PHE A 582 14.34 8.03 29.67
CA PHE A 582 12.89 8.18 29.83
C PHE A 582 12.37 7.87 31.24
N ASP A 583 13.26 7.69 32.22
CA ASP A 583 12.91 7.50 33.64
C ASP A 583 12.35 8.77 34.31
N THR A 584 12.70 9.94 33.77
CA THR A 584 12.16 11.22 34.25
C THR A 584 10.84 11.58 33.55
N PRO A 585 9.86 12.19 34.25
CA PRO A 585 8.61 12.62 33.64
C PRO A 585 8.82 13.61 32.48
N ILE A 586 8.06 13.44 31.40
CA ILE A 586 8.05 14.34 30.25
C ILE A 586 6.85 15.29 30.37
N ASP A 587 7.04 16.60 30.14
CA ASP A 587 5.91 17.54 30.18
C ASP A 587 4.95 17.30 29.01
N THR A 588 5.51 17.11 27.82
CA THR A 588 4.71 16.85 26.63
C THR A 588 5.47 16.07 25.56
N VAL A 589 4.76 15.15 24.93
CA VAL A 589 5.23 14.46 23.73
C VAL A 589 4.50 15.00 22.51
N VAL A 590 5.26 15.40 21.48
CA VAL A 590 4.74 15.77 20.17
C VAL A 590 4.86 14.56 19.24
N VAL A 591 3.72 14.08 18.74
CA VAL A 591 3.67 12.93 17.81
C VAL A 591 3.71 13.44 16.38
N GLY A 592 4.79 13.11 15.66
CA GLY A 592 5.08 13.55 14.30
C GLY A 592 6.07 14.72 14.28
N GLY A 593 7.12 14.60 13.49
CA GLY A 593 8.18 15.58 13.21
C GLY A 593 8.03 16.21 11.83
N GLY A 594 6.81 16.28 11.30
CA GLY A 594 6.48 17.10 10.13
C GLY A 594 6.38 18.60 10.46
N ALA A 595 5.95 19.40 9.49
CA ALA A 595 5.80 20.86 9.66
C ALA A 595 4.94 21.26 10.87
N ALA A 596 3.85 20.54 11.10
CA ALA A 596 2.96 20.77 12.24
C ALA A 596 3.66 20.50 13.57
N GLY A 597 4.21 19.29 13.77
CA GLY A 597 4.80 18.90 15.04
C GLY A 597 6.06 19.67 15.41
N LEU A 598 6.96 19.93 14.45
CA LEU A 598 8.13 20.77 14.72
C LEU A 598 7.72 22.19 15.12
N SER A 599 6.67 22.75 14.50
CA SER A 599 6.15 24.06 14.87
C SER A 599 5.49 24.08 16.26
N ALA A 600 4.78 23.01 16.62
CA ALA A 600 4.22 22.85 17.96
C ALA A 600 5.32 22.77 19.03
N ALA A 601 6.38 21.99 18.77
CA ALA A 601 7.51 21.83 19.67
C ALA A 601 8.23 23.16 19.94
N VAL A 602 8.53 23.93 18.87
CA VAL A 602 9.09 25.29 18.98
C VAL A 602 8.17 26.20 19.79
N ALA A 603 6.85 26.12 19.58
CA ALA A 603 5.88 26.92 20.32
C ALA A 603 5.88 26.60 21.82
N LEU A 604 5.93 25.32 22.18
CA LEU A 604 6.00 24.84 23.56
C LEU A 604 7.26 25.34 24.27
N LYS A 605 8.45 25.19 23.64
CA LYS A 605 9.71 25.69 24.21
C LYS A 605 9.70 27.21 24.37
N LYS A 606 9.18 27.95 23.39
CA LYS A 606 9.01 29.43 23.49
C LYS A 606 8.08 29.85 24.62
N GLN A 607 7.14 29.00 25.03
CA GLN A 607 6.27 29.23 26.18
C GLN A 607 6.90 28.79 27.51
N GLY A 608 8.12 28.27 27.51
CA GLY A 608 8.84 27.86 28.72
C GLY A 608 8.43 26.48 29.23
N VAL A 609 7.91 25.59 28.36
CA VAL A 609 7.80 24.16 28.71
C VAL A 609 9.21 23.58 28.74
N GLU A 610 9.57 22.91 29.83
CA GLU A 610 10.94 22.49 30.10
C GLU A 610 11.32 21.31 29.21
N ARG A 611 10.58 20.20 29.33
CA ARG A 611 10.90 18.96 28.62
C ARG A 611 9.87 18.63 27.53
N VAL A 612 10.26 18.89 26.28
CA VAL A 612 9.45 18.61 25.08
C VAL A 612 10.16 17.56 24.24
N VAL A 613 9.50 16.43 24.03
CA VAL A 613 10.01 15.31 23.22
C VAL A 613 9.21 15.21 21.92
N VAL A 614 9.88 15.22 20.77
CA VAL A 614 9.28 15.01 19.44
C VAL A 614 9.66 13.64 18.94
N LEU A 615 8.67 12.84 18.56
CA LEU A 615 8.86 11.51 17.98
C LEU A 615 8.43 11.51 16.51
N ASP A 616 9.32 11.08 15.62
CA ASP A 616 8.98 10.84 14.21
C ASP A 616 9.60 9.53 13.73
N ARG A 617 8.85 8.82 12.88
CA ARG A 617 9.25 7.53 12.32
C ARG A 617 10.25 7.64 11.18
N ASN A 618 10.33 8.80 10.51
CA ASN A 618 11.24 9.00 9.39
C ASN A 618 12.67 9.16 9.92
N THR A 619 13.64 9.01 9.01
CA THR A 619 15.07 9.19 9.28
C THR A 619 15.47 10.65 9.51
N ALA A 620 14.60 11.60 9.13
CA ALA A 620 14.83 13.04 9.29
C ALA A 620 13.51 13.82 9.49
N GLY A 621 13.64 15.05 9.98
CA GLY A 621 12.51 15.95 10.23
C GLY A 621 11.97 16.57 8.94
N GLY A 622 10.66 16.88 8.93
CA GLY A 622 9.97 17.47 7.79
C GLY A 622 8.81 16.64 7.26
N GLY A 623 8.77 15.33 7.58
CA GLY A 623 7.73 14.43 7.11
C GLY A 623 7.65 14.40 5.57
N VAL A 624 6.44 14.57 5.01
CA VAL A 624 6.22 14.55 3.56
C VAL A 624 6.99 15.66 2.80
N LEU A 625 7.41 16.74 3.48
CA LEU A 625 8.13 17.83 2.83
C LEU A 625 9.45 17.38 2.20
N LEU A 626 10.10 16.34 2.73
CA LEU A 626 11.36 15.82 2.23
C LEU A 626 11.26 15.30 0.78
N GLN A 627 10.07 14.84 0.37
CA GLN A 627 9.78 14.40 -0.99
C GLN A 627 9.08 15.47 -1.85
N CYS A 628 8.62 16.58 -1.26
CA CYS A 628 7.99 17.70 -1.97
C CYS A 628 9.04 18.69 -2.50
N ILE A 629 9.83 18.28 -3.48
CA ILE A 629 10.99 19.05 -3.98
C ILE A 629 10.60 20.36 -4.71
N HIS A 630 9.31 20.55 -5.03
CA HIS A 630 8.82 21.74 -5.71
C HIS A 630 8.84 22.98 -4.81
N ALA A 631 8.94 24.16 -5.42
CA ALA A 631 8.82 25.44 -4.72
C ALA A 631 7.37 25.76 -4.31
N GLY A 632 7.20 26.74 -3.42
CA GLY A 632 5.90 27.28 -3.00
C GLY A 632 5.62 27.19 -1.50
N PHE A 633 6.60 26.73 -0.71
CA PHE A 633 6.55 26.64 0.75
C PHE A 633 7.14 27.90 1.40
N GLY A 634 6.79 28.21 2.66
CA GLY A 634 7.40 29.29 3.42
C GLY A 634 6.89 30.70 3.13
N LEU A 635 5.97 30.87 2.18
CA LEU A 635 5.49 32.19 1.73
C LEU A 635 4.83 33.01 2.85
N ARG A 636 4.16 32.37 3.81
CA ARG A 636 3.54 33.04 4.96
C ARG A 636 4.49 33.09 6.15
N ARG A 637 5.13 31.97 6.48
CA ARG A 637 5.99 31.84 7.67
C ARG A 637 7.32 32.57 7.51
N TYR A 638 8.05 32.30 6.44
CA TYR A 638 9.40 32.83 6.18
C TYR A 638 9.45 34.02 5.24
N LYS A 639 8.31 34.34 4.58
CA LYS A 639 8.20 35.40 3.56
C LYS A 639 9.13 35.19 2.36
N GLU A 640 9.49 33.93 2.13
CA GLU A 640 10.42 33.47 1.12
C GLU A 640 9.80 32.26 0.40
N GLU A 641 10.19 32.03 -0.85
CA GLU A 641 9.72 30.89 -1.65
C GLU A 641 10.74 29.75 -1.55
N LEU A 642 10.42 28.76 -0.71
CA LEU A 642 11.26 27.60 -0.44
C LEU A 642 10.68 26.36 -1.13
N THR A 643 11.55 25.36 -1.34
CA THR A 643 11.12 23.97 -1.58
C THR A 643 10.69 23.30 -0.28
N GLY A 644 10.05 22.14 -0.38
CA GLY A 644 9.72 21.32 0.79
C GLY A 644 10.95 20.97 1.63
N PRO A 645 12.04 20.44 1.04
CA PRO A 645 13.28 20.15 1.77
C PRO A 645 13.90 21.37 2.46
N GLU A 646 13.94 22.54 1.81
CA GLU A 646 14.45 23.77 2.43
C GLU A 646 13.60 24.21 3.63
N TYR A 647 12.27 24.14 3.49
CA TYR A 647 11.35 24.44 4.59
C TYR A 647 11.57 23.47 5.76
N ALA A 648 11.76 22.18 5.47
CA ALA A 648 12.00 21.14 6.46
C ALA A 648 13.33 21.33 7.21
N GLU A 649 14.41 21.61 6.49
CA GLU A 649 15.73 21.88 7.09
C GLU A 649 15.68 23.08 8.04
N ARG A 650 15.09 24.19 7.59
CA ARG A 650 14.98 25.42 8.40
C ARG A 650 14.14 25.20 9.65
N LEU A 651 12.99 24.54 9.53
CA LEU A 651 12.12 24.28 10.67
C LEU A 651 12.72 23.25 11.64
N SER A 652 13.42 22.24 11.11
CA SER A 652 14.17 21.27 11.92
C SER A 652 15.29 21.95 12.72
N ALA A 653 16.00 22.90 12.11
CA ALA A 653 17.00 23.73 12.79
C ALA A 653 16.37 24.58 13.91
N GLU A 654 15.28 25.30 13.63
CA GLU A 654 14.54 26.07 14.64
C GLU A 654 14.10 25.21 15.84
N CYS A 655 13.66 23.98 15.57
CA CYS A 655 13.26 23.03 16.60
C CYS A 655 14.45 22.62 17.49
N ARG A 656 15.57 22.23 16.88
CA ARG A 656 16.81 21.89 17.60
C ARG A 656 17.34 23.06 18.42
N GLU A 657 17.39 24.27 17.84
CA GLU A 657 17.83 25.49 18.51
C GLU A 657 16.92 25.89 19.68
N SER A 658 15.64 25.53 19.63
CA SER A 658 14.71 25.77 20.74
C SER A 658 14.97 24.89 21.96
N GLY A 659 15.81 23.86 21.83
CA GLY A 659 16.12 22.88 22.88
C GLY A 659 15.05 21.80 23.05
N SER A 660 14.28 21.50 22.01
CA SER A 660 13.41 20.31 21.96
C SER A 660 14.25 19.05 21.73
N GLU A 661 13.92 17.97 22.45
CA GLU A 661 14.49 16.66 22.17
C GLU A 661 13.76 16.05 20.97
N VAL A 662 14.49 15.66 19.91
CA VAL A 662 13.89 15.11 18.69
C VAL A 662 14.48 13.73 18.43
N TYR A 663 13.61 12.73 18.35
CA TYR A 663 13.98 11.35 18.05
C TYR A 663 13.36 10.92 16.72
N TYR A 664 14.23 10.73 15.74
CA TYR A 664 13.93 10.11 14.44
C TYR A 664 14.02 8.60 14.54
N GLU A 665 13.45 7.90 13.56
CA GLU A 665 13.26 6.45 13.59
C GLU A 665 12.61 5.97 14.90
N ALA A 666 11.75 6.83 15.49
CA ALA A 666 10.99 6.55 16.70
C ALA A 666 9.55 6.21 16.30
N PHE A 667 9.20 4.94 16.47
CA PHE A 667 7.90 4.39 16.10
C PHE A 667 7.03 4.17 17.33
N ILE A 668 5.84 4.76 17.36
CA ILE A 668 4.89 4.57 18.46
C ILE A 668 4.01 3.36 18.15
N LEU A 669 4.05 2.36 19.03
CA LEU A 669 3.22 1.16 18.95
C LEU A 669 1.81 1.42 19.48
N ASP A 670 1.70 2.08 20.63
CA ASP A 670 0.44 2.38 21.30
C ASP A 670 0.56 3.64 22.18
N ILE A 671 -0.59 4.28 22.41
CA ILE A 671 -0.75 5.42 23.32
C ILE A 671 -1.88 5.07 24.29
N ALA A 672 -1.53 4.83 25.55
CA ALA A 672 -2.49 4.61 26.63
C ALA A 672 -2.74 5.90 27.42
N HIS A 673 -3.95 6.03 27.96
CA HIS A 673 -4.37 7.14 28.81
C HIS A 673 -5.00 6.65 30.11
N GLU A 674 -4.53 7.17 31.25
CA GLU A 674 -5.04 6.89 32.60
C GLU A 674 -5.32 8.21 33.34
N GLU A 675 -6.54 8.37 33.83
CA GLU A 675 -6.93 9.59 34.55
C GLU A 675 -6.44 9.60 36.01
N GLY A 676 -6.26 10.80 36.58
CA GLY A 676 -5.96 10.97 38.01
C GLY A 676 -4.50 10.75 38.41
N VAL A 677 -3.62 10.38 37.48
CA VAL A 677 -2.17 10.26 37.70
C VAL A 677 -1.41 11.49 37.18
N GLU A 678 -0.19 11.71 37.67
CA GLU A 678 0.63 12.88 37.29
C GLU A 678 0.98 12.89 35.80
N THR A 679 1.34 11.72 35.26
CA THR A 679 1.63 11.48 33.83
C THR A 679 0.56 10.57 33.23
N PRO A 680 -0.60 11.12 32.81
CA PRO A 680 -1.73 10.33 32.33
C PRO A 680 -1.47 9.61 31.01
N PHE A 681 -0.45 9.99 30.24
CA PHE A 681 -0.14 9.35 28.96
C PHE A 681 1.07 8.42 29.09
N SER A 682 0.95 7.24 28.50
CA SER A 682 2.03 6.25 28.36
C SER A 682 2.16 5.84 26.89
N LEU A 683 3.34 6.03 26.30
CA LEU A 683 3.61 5.73 24.89
C LEU A 683 4.65 4.62 24.78
N SER A 684 4.25 3.46 24.25
CA SER A 684 5.18 2.38 23.93
C SER A 684 5.84 2.66 22.58
N CYS A 685 7.17 2.77 22.58
CA CYS A 685 7.93 3.23 21.42
C CYS A 685 9.08 2.30 21.07
N VAL A 686 9.31 2.09 19.78
CA VAL A 686 10.48 1.42 19.23
C VAL A 686 11.42 2.48 18.65
N PHE A 687 12.68 2.46 19.03
CA PHE A 687 13.71 3.36 18.55
C PHE A 687 14.70 2.59 17.67
N GLY A 688 14.74 2.93 16.37
CA GLY A 688 15.60 2.30 15.37
C GLY A 688 17.06 2.22 15.82
N GLY A 689 17.61 1.01 15.81
CA GLY A 689 18.97 0.69 16.23
C GLY A 689 19.24 0.77 17.74
N LYS A 690 18.28 1.19 18.57
CA LYS A 690 18.50 1.47 20.00
C LYS A 690 17.75 0.53 20.95
N GLY A 691 16.49 0.23 20.67
CA GLY A 691 15.67 -0.62 21.54
C GLY A 691 14.22 -0.17 21.67
N ILE A 692 13.55 -0.58 22.73
CA ILE A 692 12.13 -0.31 22.99
C ILE A 692 12.01 0.39 24.35
N ALA A 693 11.25 1.47 24.43
CA ALA A 693 11.02 2.19 25.68
C ALA A 693 9.59 2.71 25.80
N THR A 694 9.16 2.87 27.05
CA THR A 694 7.85 3.42 27.39
C THR A 694 8.02 4.82 27.96
N LEU A 695 7.42 5.81 27.29
CA LEU A 695 7.51 7.22 27.66
C LEU A 695 6.26 7.62 28.45
N LYS A 696 6.45 8.21 29.64
CA LYS A 696 5.35 8.77 30.43
C LYS A 696 5.33 10.29 30.34
N CYS A 697 4.17 10.87 30.00
CA CYS A 697 4.05 12.32 29.86
C CYS A 697 2.76 12.92 30.40
N ARG A 698 2.83 14.22 30.71
CA ARG A 698 1.70 15.00 31.27
C ARG A 698 0.63 15.37 30.22
N SER A 699 1.04 15.44 28.95
CA SER A 699 0.20 15.82 27.80
C SER A 699 0.77 15.29 26.49
N VAL A 700 -0.06 15.26 25.44
CA VAL A 700 0.35 14.88 24.07
C VAL A 700 -0.13 15.93 23.07
N VAL A 701 0.74 16.33 22.14
CA VAL A 701 0.34 17.09 20.94
C VAL A 701 0.43 16.17 19.72
N TYR A 702 -0.72 15.74 19.23
CA TYR A 702 -0.85 14.76 18.15
C TYR A 702 -0.90 15.43 16.78
N THR A 703 0.16 15.22 15.98
CA THR A 703 0.34 15.81 14.65
C THR A 703 0.79 14.78 13.60
N ALA A 704 0.31 13.54 13.72
CA ALA A 704 0.72 12.39 12.88
C ALA A 704 0.44 12.53 11.38
N GLY A 705 -0.28 13.57 10.96
CA GLY A 705 -0.55 13.88 9.56
C GLY A 705 -1.71 13.08 8.97
N CYS A 706 -1.58 12.68 7.71
CA CYS A 706 -2.65 12.05 6.94
C CYS A 706 -2.07 11.07 5.91
N ARG A 707 -2.94 10.26 5.31
CA ARG A 707 -2.64 9.31 4.24
C ARG A 707 -3.52 9.53 3.02
N GLU A 708 -3.03 9.12 1.87
CA GLU A 708 -3.78 9.17 0.62
C GLU A 708 -4.82 8.07 0.52
N ARG A 709 -5.91 8.35 -0.19
CA ARG A 709 -6.89 7.34 -0.57
C ARG A 709 -6.37 6.48 -1.73
N THR A 710 -6.58 5.18 -1.61
CA THR A 710 -6.13 4.16 -2.57
C THR A 710 -7.27 3.75 -3.51
N ARG A 711 -6.97 3.06 -4.63
CA ARG A 711 -8.00 2.53 -5.56
C ARG A 711 -9.09 1.73 -4.86
N HIS A 712 -8.76 0.99 -3.81
CA HIS A 712 -9.70 0.15 -3.08
C HIS A 712 -10.64 1.00 -2.22
N THR A 713 -10.14 2.03 -1.55
CA THR A 713 -10.95 2.93 -0.72
C THR A 713 -11.90 3.83 -1.53
N ILE A 714 -11.60 4.06 -2.82
CA ILE A 714 -12.51 4.72 -3.78
C ILE A 714 -13.25 3.71 -4.67
N ARG A 715 -12.97 2.41 -4.50
CA ARG A 715 -13.65 1.26 -5.13
C ARG A 715 -13.60 1.26 -6.65
N ILE A 716 -12.43 1.54 -7.24
CA ILE A 716 -12.22 1.31 -8.67
C ILE A 716 -12.12 -0.20 -8.92
N PRO A 717 -13.03 -0.81 -9.71
CA PRO A 717 -12.97 -2.23 -10.06
C PRO A 717 -11.89 -2.53 -11.11
N GLY A 718 -11.72 -3.81 -11.43
CA GLY A 718 -10.76 -4.30 -12.41
C GLY A 718 -9.65 -5.16 -11.83
N THR A 719 -8.69 -5.47 -12.70
CA THR A 719 -7.49 -6.27 -12.39
C THR A 719 -6.60 -5.61 -11.33
N ARG A 720 -5.59 -6.33 -10.80
CA ARG A 720 -4.65 -5.85 -9.76
C ARG A 720 -3.18 -5.79 -10.24
N PRO A 721 -2.89 -5.10 -11.35
CA PRO A 721 -1.54 -5.04 -11.87
C PRO A 721 -0.59 -4.21 -10.99
N SER A 722 0.70 -4.24 -11.33
CA SER A 722 1.64 -3.15 -11.04
C SER A 722 1.31 -1.89 -11.88
N GLY A 723 1.95 -0.75 -11.60
CA GLY A 723 1.66 0.50 -12.33
C GLY A 723 0.50 1.34 -11.75
N VAL A 724 -0.03 1.02 -10.57
CA VAL A 724 -1.06 1.83 -9.88
C VAL A 724 -0.48 2.42 -8.59
N TYR A 725 -0.44 3.74 -8.50
CA TYR A 725 0.23 4.48 -7.43
C TYR A 725 -0.71 5.47 -6.76
N THR A 726 -0.54 5.69 -5.45
CA THR A 726 -0.96 6.98 -4.87
C THR A 726 0.03 8.05 -5.31
N ALA A 727 -0.39 9.30 -5.40
CA ALA A 727 0.46 10.37 -5.89
C ALA A 727 1.72 10.56 -5.00
N GLY A 728 1.60 10.37 -3.69
CA GLY A 728 2.70 10.42 -2.73
C GLY A 728 3.71 9.28 -2.87
N LEU A 729 3.26 8.06 -3.21
CA LEU A 729 4.18 6.95 -3.54
C LEU A 729 4.92 7.24 -4.84
N ALA A 730 4.21 7.68 -5.88
CA ALA A 730 4.84 8.07 -7.15
C ALA A 730 5.85 9.20 -6.94
N GLN A 731 5.50 10.20 -6.12
CA GLN A 731 6.38 11.29 -5.75
C GLN A 731 7.64 10.80 -5.03
N LYS A 732 7.52 9.87 -4.09
CA LYS A 732 8.67 9.30 -3.37
C LYS A 732 9.59 8.53 -4.32
N LEU A 733 9.03 7.70 -5.21
CA LEU A 733 9.79 6.92 -6.19
C LEU A 733 10.53 7.83 -7.18
N ILE A 734 9.87 8.88 -7.70
CA ILE A 734 10.50 9.81 -8.64
C ILE A 734 11.56 10.68 -7.96
N ASN A 735 11.21 11.35 -6.86
CA ASN A 735 12.03 12.41 -6.30
C ASN A 735 13.15 11.90 -5.38
N SER A 736 12.87 10.87 -4.58
CA SER A 736 13.84 10.28 -3.65
C SER A 736 14.50 9.03 -4.25
N GLY A 737 13.71 8.17 -4.90
CA GLY A 737 14.22 6.92 -5.49
C GLY A 737 14.86 7.09 -6.88
N GLY A 738 14.65 8.22 -7.56
CA GLY A 738 15.14 8.43 -8.92
C GLY A 738 14.55 7.47 -9.95
N GLN A 739 13.33 6.98 -9.72
CA GLN A 739 12.65 5.96 -10.53
C GLN A 739 11.50 6.60 -11.32
N LEU A 740 11.43 6.33 -12.62
CA LEU A 740 10.27 6.71 -13.43
C LEU A 740 9.16 5.67 -13.24
N VAL A 741 7.97 6.10 -12.86
CA VAL A 741 6.86 5.19 -12.53
C VAL A 741 6.01 4.76 -13.74
N GLY A 742 6.16 5.43 -14.88
CA GLY A 742 5.49 5.10 -16.14
C GLY A 742 5.92 6.05 -17.27
N ARG A 743 5.77 5.60 -18.52
CA ARG A 743 6.03 6.42 -19.72
C ARG A 743 4.76 7.08 -20.26
N LYS A 744 3.59 6.46 -20.04
CA LYS A 744 2.26 6.95 -20.39
C LYS A 744 1.39 6.99 -19.15
N VAL A 745 1.30 8.15 -18.54
CA VAL A 745 0.71 8.36 -17.22
C VAL A 745 -0.70 8.93 -17.35
N VAL A 746 -1.65 8.27 -16.67
CA VAL A 746 -2.97 8.83 -16.38
C VAL A 746 -3.02 9.26 -14.91
N ILE A 747 -3.59 10.43 -14.65
CA ILE A 747 -3.74 10.96 -13.29
C ILE A 747 -5.24 11.12 -12.99
N LEU A 748 -5.69 10.51 -11.91
CA LEU A 748 -7.05 10.68 -11.39
C LEU A 748 -7.04 11.66 -10.22
N GLY A 749 -7.73 12.78 -10.39
CA GLY A 749 -7.85 13.88 -9.44
C GLY A 749 -6.97 15.08 -9.82
N SER A 750 -7.57 16.28 -9.82
CA SER A 750 -6.91 17.54 -10.17
C SER A 750 -6.56 18.41 -8.96
N GLY A 751 -6.47 17.81 -7.76
CA GLY A 751 -5.96 18.49 -6.57
C GLY A 751 -4.49 18.88 -6.75
N ASP A 752 -3.96 19.76 -5.89
CA ASP A 752 -2.60 20.30 -6.04
C ASP A 752 -1.51 19.23 -6.21
N ILE A 753 -1.59 18.13 -5.44
CA ILE A 753 -0.65 17.02 -5.54
C ILE A 753 -0.70 16.38 -6.94
N GLY A 754 -1.90 16.10 -7.46
CA GLY A 754 -2.08 15.54 -8.81
C GLY A 754 -1.55 16.44 -9.91
N LEU A 755 -1.82 17.75 -9.82
CA LEU A 755 -1.29 18.73 -10.77
C LEU A 755 0.24 18.79 -10.74
N ILE A 756 0.83 18.88 -9.54
CA ILE A 756 2.28 18.92 -9.37
C ILE A 756 2.94 17.64 -9.90
N MET A 757 2.30 16.49 -9.69
CA MET A 757 2.79 15.20 -10.22
C MET A 757 2.61 15.07 -11.73
N ALA A 758 1.61 15.72 -12.34
CA ALA A 758 1.49 15.83 -13.79
C ALA A 758 2.71 16.54 -14.38
N ARG A 759 3.00 17.73 -13.86
CA ARG A 759 4.20 18.49 -14.24
C ARG A 759 5.47 17.69 -14.04
N ARG A 760 5.60 17.06 -12.86
CA ARG A 760 6.80 16.32 -12.50
C ARG A 760 7.04 15.16 -13.44
N SER A 761 5.99 14.40 -13.77
CA SER A 761 6.09 13.27 -14.70
C SER A 761 6.49 13.74 -16.10
N ALA A 762 5.90 14.85 -16.59
CA ALA A 762 6.25 15.44 -17.87
C ALA A 762 7.71 15.92 -17.92
N LEU A 763 8.18 16.62 -16.88
CA LEU A 763 9.57 17.05 -16.77
C LEU A 763 10.56 15.88 -16.77
N GLU A 764 10.18 14.73 -16.23
CA GLU A 764 11.04 13.54 -16.18
C GLU A 764 10.86 12.62 -17.41
N GLY A 765 10.21 13.12 -18.47
CA GLY A 765 10.11 12.47 -19.77
C GLY A 765 8.92 11.53 -19.97
N ALA A 766 7.95 11.53 -19.06
CA ALA A 766 6.70 10.77 -19.25
C ALA A 766 5.66 11.59 -20.04
N GLU A 767 4.92 10.92 -20.92
CA GLU A 767 3.72 11.45 -21.54
C GLU A 767 2.57 11.39 -20.51
N VAL A 768 2.07 12.55 -20.07
CA VAL A 768 0.86 12.59 -19.24
C VAL A 768 -0.35 12.64 -20.18
N VAL A 769 -0.96 11.46 -20.39
CA VAL A 769 -2.09 11.25 -21.30
C VAL A 769 -3.29 12.12 -20.92
N GLY A 770 -3.48 12.33 -19.61
CA GLY A 770 -4.45 13.30 -19.12
C GLY A 770 -4.67 13.26 -17.62
N VAL A 771 -5.22 14.37 -17.12
CA VAL A 771 -5.72 14.52 -15.75
C VAL A 771 -7.25 14.47 -15.80
N TYR A 772 -7.85 13.57 -15.01
CA TYR A 772 -9.30 13.38 -14.96
C TYR A 772 -9.84 13.79 -13.60
N GLU A 773 -10.88 14.63 -13.59
CA GLU A 773 -11.44 15.23 -12.37
C GLU A 773 -12.92 14.91 -12.24
N LEU A 774 -13.30 14.44 -11.05
CA LEU A 774 -14.67 14.05 -10.71
C LEU A 774 -15.62 15.25 -10.73
N LEU A 775 -15.16 16.40 -10.26
CA LEU A 775 -15.92 17.64 -10.23
C LEU A 775 -15.99 18.30 -11.60
N GLY A 776 -17.00 19.14 -11.84
CA GLY A 776 -17.10 19.95 -13.08
C GLY A 776 -16.09 21.09 -13.20
N ARG A 777 -14.99 21.05 -12.45
CA ARG A 777 -13.91 22.05 -12.43
C ARG A 777 -12.64 21.46 -11.83
N CYS A 778 -11.50 22.08 -12.09
CA CYS A 778 -10.25 21.81 -11.38
C CYS A 778 -10.43 22.02 -9.86
N SER A 779 -9.94 21.07 -9.05
CA SER A 779 -10.03 21.14 -7.58
C SER A 779 -8.80 21.77 -6.93
N GLY A 780 -7.63 21.68 -7.57
CA GLY A 780 -6.40 22.36 -7.16
C GLY A 780 -6.42 23.86 -7.45
N LEU A 781 -5.41 24.56 -6.93
CA LEU A 781 -5.26 26.01 -7.09
C LEU A 781 -5.07 26.37 -8.57
N GLU A 782 -5.72 27.44 -9.01
CA GLU A 782 -5.65 27.90 -10.41
C GLU A 782 -4.20 28.16 -10.87
N ARG A 783 -3.34 28.64 -9.96
CA ARG A 783 -1.91 28.81 -10.24
C ARG A 783 -1.21 27.50 -10.62
N ASN A 784 -1.58 26.39 -9.97
CA ASN A 784 -0.99 25.09 -10.22
C ASN A 784 -1.52 24.50 -11.51
N LYS A 785 -2.79 24.74 -11.85
CA LYS A 785 -3.35 24.36 -13.15
C LYS A 785 -2.56 24.97 -14.30
N VAL A 786 -2.33 26.29 -14.26
CA VAL A 786 -1.55 26.99 -15.30
C VAL A 786 -0.12 26.44 -15.36
N GLN A 787 0.57 26.40 -14.23
CA GLN A 787 1.99 26.03 -14.17
C GLN A 787 2.28 24.55 -14.42
N CYS A 788 1.30 23.68 -14.23
CA CYS A 788 1.50 22.25 -14.30
C CYS A 788 0.83 21.59 -15.49
N LEU A 789 -0.29 22.14 -15.97
CA LEU A 789 -1.02 21.59 -17.11
C LEU A 789 -0.87 22.46 -18.35
N ASP A 790 -1.27 23.72 -18.27
CA ASP A 790 -1.32 24.61 -19.43
C ASP A 790 0.09 24.82 -20.03
N ASP A 791 1.10 25.08 -19.18
CA ASP A 791 2.50 25.23 -19.60
C ASP A 791 3.09 23.97 -20.28
N PHE A 792 2.52 22.79 -20.01
CA PHE A 792 2.99 21.49 -20.50
C PHE A 792 2.04 20.88 -21.54
N ASN A 793 0.97 21.60 -21.92
CA ASN A 793 -0.11 21.12 -22.79
C ASN A 793 -0.74 19.79 -22.32
N ILE A 794 -0.86 19.58 -21.01
CA ILE A 794 -1.47 18.37 -20.45
C ILE A 794 -3.00 18.55 -20.40
N PRO A 795 -3.79 17.62 -20.96
CA PRO A 795 -5.24 17.78 -21.00
C PRO A 795 -5.88 17.53 -19.63
N LEU A 796 -6.82 18.41 -19.24
CA LEU A 796 -7.70 18.24 -18.08
C LEU A 796 -9.12 17.93 -18.54
N THR A 797 -9.66 16.78 -18.13
CA THR A 797 -11.06 16.40 -18.36
C THR A 797 -11.83 16.44 -17.04
N VAL A 798 -12.77 17.37 -16.91
CA VAL A 798 -13.65 17.52 -15.73
C VAL A 798 -14.91 16.68 -15.86
N SER A 799 -15.66 16.50 -14.77
CA SER A 799 -16.83 15.63 -14.70
C SER A 799 -16.56 14.24 -15.28
N SER A 800 -15.43 13.63 -14.91
CA SER A 800 -15.03 12.30 -15.37
C SER A 800 -14.24 11.56 -14.30
N THR A 801 -14.24 10.23 -14.35
CA THR A 801 -13.49 9.41 -13.40
C THR A 801 -13.06 8.10 -14.02
N VAL A 802 -12.02 7.49 -13.45
CA VAL A 802 -11.62 6.11 -13.79
C VAL A 802 -12.64 5.15 -13.20
N THR A 803 -13.15 4.25 -14.03
CA THR A 803 -14.18 3.28 -13.66
C THR A 803 -13.75 1.82 -13.81
N HIS A 804 -12.61 1.55 -14.44
CA HIS A 804 -12.05 0.20 -14.54
C HIS A 804 -10.53 0.24 -14.81
N ILE A 805 -9.81 -0.75 -14.30
CA ILE A 805 -8.34 -0.92 -14.50
C ILE A 805 -8.06 -2.25 -15.22
N TYR A 806 -7.27 -2.19 -16.29
CA TYR A 806 -6.87 -3.34 -17.11
C TYR A 806 -5.37 -3.59 -17.04
N GLY A 807 -5.00 -4.86 -17.12
CA GLY A 807 -3.62 -5.30 -17.27
C GLY A 807 -3.23 -6.43 -16.31
N HIS A 808 -2.38 -7.32 -16.79
CA HIS A 808 -1.72 -8.32 -15.97
C HIS A 808 -0.40 -8.73 -16.65
N PRO A 809 0.74 -8.76 -15.93
CA PRO A 809 0.89 -8.39 -14.53
C PRO A 809 1.16 -6.88 -14.30
N HIS A 810 1.23 -6.08 -15.38
CA HIS A 810 1.37 -4.63 -15.39
C HIS A 810 0.16 -3.95 -16.04
N ILE A 811 -0.13 -2.71 -15.68
CA ILE A 811 -1.28 -1.96 -16.20
C ILE A 811 -1.09 -1.69 -17.68
N THR A 812 -2.18 -1.75 -18.45
CA THR A 812 -2.16 -1.48 -19.89
C THR A 812 -3.17 -0.42 -20.30
N ALA A 813 -4.23 -0.25 -19.52
CA ALA A 813 -5.27 0.74 -19.80
C ALA A 813 -6.18 0.99 -18.59
N VAL A 814 -6.92 2.10 -18.68
CA VAL A 814 -8.05 2.42 -17.81
C VAL A 814 -9.27 2.80 -18.64
N ASP A 815 -10.46 2.54 -18.10
CA ASP A 815 -11.68 3.14 -18.65
C ASP A 815 -12.01 4.44 -17.89
N ILE A 816 -12.25 5.51 -18.65
CA ILE A 816 -12.71 6.80 -18.15
C ILE A 816 -14.18 6.98 -18.50
N SER A 817 -15.02 7.24 -17.50
CA SER A 817 -16.45 7.50 -17.69
C SER A 817 -16.79 8.95 -17.37
N PRO A 818 -17.71 9.59 -18.14
CA PRO A 818 -18.29 10.86 -17.74
C PRO A 818 -19.12 10.70 -16.47
N VAL A 819 -19.23 11.78 -15.70
CA VAL A 819 -19.87 11.81 -14.38
C VAL A 819 -20.98 12.86 -14.39
N ASP A 820 -22.13 12.49 -13.83
CA ASP A 820 -23.23 13.41 -13.60
C ASP A 820 -22.82 14.48 -12.55
N PRO A 821 -22.82 15.78 -12.87
CA PRO A 821 -22.31 16.82 -11.97
C PRO A 821 -23.09 17.00 -10.67
N GLU A 822 -24.35 16.57 -10.61
CA GLU A 822 -25.21 16.74 -9.44
C GLU A 822 -25.09 15.55 -8.47
N THR A 823 -25.13 14.34 -9.02
CA THR A 823 -25.10 13.09 -8.26
C THR A 823 -23.71 12.52 -8.07
N LEU A 824 -22.73 13.00 -8.84
CA LEU A 824 -21.35 12.48 -8.93
C LEU A 824 -21.28 10.99 -9.30
N ARG A 825 -22.32 10.46 -9.96
CA ARG A 825 -22.35 9.06 -10.42
C ARG A 825 -21.78 8.96 -11.84
N PRO A 826 -20.87 8.00 -12.11
CA PRO A 826 -20.35 7.78 -13.46
C PRO A 826 -21.38 7.09 -14.36
N ASP A 827 -21.43 7.50 -15.63
CA ASP A 827 -22.18 6.82 -16.69
C ASP A 827 -21.26 5.82 -17.42
N LEU A 828 -21.35 4.55 -16.99
CA LEU A 828 -20.53 3.47 -17.52
C LEU A 828 -20.81 3.15 -18.99
N THR A 829 -21.97 3.54 -19.54
CA THR A 829 -22.33 3.29 -20.94
C THR A 829 -21.52 4.15 -21.91
N LYS A 830 -20.93 5.24 -21.40
CA LYS A 830 -20.08 6.17 -22.15
C LYS A 830 -18.60 6.06 -21.79
N ALA A 831 -18.21 4.96 -21.14
CA ALA A 831 -16.82 4.69 -20.80
C ALA A 831 -15.94 4.66 -22.07
N LYS A 832 -14.77 5.32 -21.99
CA LYS A 832 -13.75 5.32 -23.04
C LYS A 832 -12.47 4.69 -22.50
N ARG A 833 -11.90 3.76 -23.27
CA ARG A 833 -10.60 3.18 -22.95
C ARG A 833 -9.48 4.17 -23.26
N VAL A 834 -8.56 4.32 -22.31
CA VAL A 834 -7.34 5.11 -22.42
C VAL A 834 -6.16 4.19 -22.11
N GLU A 835 -5.25 4.03 -23.05
CA GLU A 835 -4.02 3.24 -22.86
C GLU A 835 -3.04 3.98 -21.96
N CYS A 836 -2.46 3.28 -21.00
CA CYS A 836 -1.47 3.81 -20.08
C CYS A 836 -0.66 2.69 -19.43
N ASP A 837 0.57 2.99 -19.02
CA ASP A 837 1.42 2.10 -18.21
C ASP A 837 1.55 2.58 -16.76
N ALA A 838 0.93 3.72 -16.41
CA ALA A 838 0.78 4.15 -15.03
C ALA A 838 -0.53 4.87 -14.76
N LEU A 839 -1.15 4.55 -13.62
CA LEU A 839 -2.27 5.29 -13.04
C LEU A 839 -1.85 5.89 -11.69
N MET A 840 -1.86 7.21 -11.58
CA MET A 840 -1.63 7.92 -10.33
C MET A 840 -2.95 8.41 -9.72
N LEU A 841 -3.12 8.18 -8.43
CA LEU A 841 -4.33 8.53 -7.68
C LEU A 841 -4.06 9.71 -6.75
N SER A 842 -4.69 10.85 -7.05
CA SER A 842 -4.73 12.07 -6.22
C SER A 842 -6.18 12.37 -5.80
N VAL A 843 -6.79 11.42 -5.11
CA VAL A 843 -8.25 11.34 -4.87
C VAL A 843 -8.66 11.60 -3.42
N GLY A 844 -7.88 12.44 -2.73
CA GLY A 844 -8.14 12.91 -1.38
C GLY A 844 -7.30 12.25 -0.29
N LEU A 845 -7.32 12.88 0.89
CA LEU A 845 -6.53 12.53 2.06
C LEU A 845 -7.45 12.11 3.22
N THR A 846 -6.96 11.24 4.09
CA THR A 846 -7.62 10.82 5.33
C THR A 846 -6.65 11.04 6.49
N PRO A 847 -7.05 11.73 7.57
CA PRO A 847 -6.22 11.87 8.77
C PRO A 847 -5.70 10.53 9.29
N GLU A 848 -4.47 10.52 9.83
CA GLU A 848 -3.90 9.32 10.45
C GLU A 848 -4.21 9.31 11.95
N THR A 849 -5.21 8.52 12.33
CA THR A 849 -5.79 8.51 13.67
C THR A 849 -5.72 7.14 14.33
N SER A 850 -5.00 6.18 13.73
CA SER A 850 -4.97 4.80 14.22
C SER A 850 -4.50 4.67 15.67
N LEU A 851 -3.56 5.54 16.08
CA LEU A 851 -3.02 5.58 17.45
C LEU A 851 -3.99 6.19 18.49
N LEU A 852 -5.12 6.75 18.04
CA LEU A 852 -6.12 7.34 18.94
C LEU A 852 -7.31 6.39 19.19
N ASN A 853 -7.38 5.27 18.47
CA ASN A 853 -8.52 4.35 18.52
C ASN A 853 -8.70 3.71 19.91
N THR A 854 -7.62 3.47 20.64
CA THR A 854 -7.62 2.87 21.99
C THR A 854 -8.14 3.84 23.06
N MET A 855 -8.02 5.14 22.83
CA MET A 855 -8.45 6.20 23.76
C MET A 855 -9.92 6.62 23.59
N GLN A 856 -10.71 5.92 22.76
CA GLN A 856 -12.14 6.18 22.53
C GLN A 856 -12.48 7.65 22.14
N VAL A 857 -11.56 8.30 21.42
CA VAL A 857 -11.74 9.70 20.99
C VAL A 857 -12.87 9.81 19.96
N THR A 858 -13.78 10.76 20.17
CA THR A 858 -14.89 11.05 19.25
C THR A 858 -14.34 11.66 17.96
N MET A 859 -14.69 11.06 16.82
CA MET A 859 -14.23 11.50 15.51
C MET A 859 -15.28 12.35 14.80
N HIS A 860 -14.87 13.48 14.22
CA HIS A 860 -15.76 14.32 13.42
C HIS A 860 -16.12 13.60 12.10
N PRO A 861 -17.41 13.46 11.74
CA PRO A 861 -17.85 12.62 10.61
C PRO A 861 -17.33 13.07 9.24
N ARG A 862 -17.19 14.38 9.01
CA ARG A 862 -16.63 14.94 7.77
C ARG A 862 -15.10 15.00 7.72
N THR A 863 -14.44 15.61 8.71
CA THR A 863 -12.97 15.75 8.68
C THR A 863 -12.27 14.42 8.94
N ARG A 864 -12.93 13.49 9.65
CA ARG A 864 -12.37 12.23 10.15
C ARG A 864 -11.18 12.42 11.10
N GLY A 865 -10.99 13.62 11.63
CA GLY A 865 -10.10 13.88 12.75
C GLY A 865 -10.87 13.93 14.07
N PRO A 866 -10.18 13.96 15.22
CA PRO A 866 -10.78 14.13 16.54
C PRO A 866 -11.64 15.37 16.67
N CYS A 867 -12.72 15.29 17.44
CA CYS A 867 -13.48 16.45 17.87
C CYS A 867 -12.69 17.23 18.92
N VAL A 868 -12.53 18.55 18.72
CA VAL A 868 -11.73 19.41 19.61
C VAL A 868 -12.48 20.66 20.04
N ASP A 869 -12.03 21.25 21.14
CA ASP A 869 -12.44 22.59 21.56
C ASP A 869 -11.61 23.70 20.88
N SER A 870 -11.94 24.97 21.17
CA SER A 870 -11.25 26.14 20.61
C SER A 870 -9.78 26.31 20.98
N GLN A 871 -9.28 25.52 21.93
CA GLN A 871 -7.86 25.40 22.29
C GLN A 871 -7.20 24.19 21.63
N LEU A 872 -7.90 23.52 20.72
CA LEU A 872 -7.44 22.32 20.00
C LEU A 872 -7.21 21.10 20.90
N MET A 873 -7.79 21.10 22.12
CA MET A 873 -7.78 19.92 22.99
C MET A 873 -8.95 19.01 22.64
N SER A 874 -8.73 17.70 22.65
CA SER A 874 -9.75 16.66 22.49
C SER A 874 -10.90 16.89 23.46
N LEU A 875 -12.14 16.70 22.99
CA LEU A 875 -13.32 16.81 23.85
C LEU A 875 -13.42 15.65 24.85
N ASP A 876 -12.88 14.48 24.51
CA ASP A 876 -13.04 13.25 25.30
C ASP A 876 -11.82 12.96 26.19
N VAL A 877 -10.63 13.46 25.84
CA VAL A 877 -9.37 13.15 26.53
C VAL A 877 -8.65 14.44 26.92
N GLU A 878 -8.59 14.72 28.22
CA GLU A 878 -7.88 15.90 28.74
C GLU A 878 -6.37 15.82 28.49
N GLY A 879 -5.75 16.92 28.07
CA GLY A 879 -4.31 16.96 27.81
C GLY A 879 -3.87 16.37 26.46
N LEU A 880 -4.80 15.82 25.67
CA LEU A 880 -4.58 15.46 24.27
C LEU A 880 -4.93 16.63 23.36
N PHE A 881 -3.93 17.22 22.71
CA PHE A 881 -4.10 18.28 21.72
C PHE A 881 -3.92 17.72 20.31
N VAL A 882 -4.71 18.16 19.34
CA VAL A 882 -4.67 17.63 17.98
C VAL A 882 -4.63 18.78 16.98
N ALA A 883 -3.74 18.72 16.00
CA ALA A 883 -3.57 19.81 15.03
C ALA A 883 -3.02 19.34 13.67
N GLY A 884 -3.09 20.23 12.69
CA GLY A 884 -2.62 19.98 11.34
C GLY A 884 -3.44 18.90 10.64
N ASN A 885 -2.82 18.15 9.73
CA ASN A 885 -3.52 17.17 8.90
C ASN A 885 -4.09 15.96 9.65
N ALA A 886 -3.75 15.80 10.94
CA ALA A 886 -4.38 14.82 11.83
C ALA A 886 -5.75 15.28 12.36
N LEU A 887 -6.01 16.59 12.40
CA LEU A 887 -7.28 17.19 12.81
C LEU A 887 -8.18 17.46 11.60
N GLN A 888 -7.65 18.16 10.61
CA GLN A 888 -8.34 18.55 9.39
C GLN A 888 -7.31 18.75 8.27
N ILE A 889 -7.67 18.43 7.02
CA ILE A 889 -6.74 18.51 5.90
C ILE A 889 -6.46 19.97 5.54
N HIS A 890 -5.19 20.37 5.59
CA HIS A 890 -4.66 21.63 5.10
C HIS A 890 -3.89 21.41 3.79
N ASP A 891 -4.12 22.26 2.81
CA ASP A 891 -3.44 22.23 1.51
C ASP A 891 -2.06 22.91 1.56
N LEU A 892 -1.86 23.82 2.52
CA LEU A 892 -0.61 24.55 2.71
C LEU A 892 0.09 24.09 3.99
N ALA A 893 1.38 23.74 3.89
CA ALA A 893 2.20 23.40 5.05
C ALA A 893 2.25 24.54 6.08
N ASP A 894 2.30 25.79 5.63
CA ASP A 894 2.25 26.98 6.49
C ASP A 894 0.98 27.00 7.35
N ALA A 895 -0.18 26.63 6.80
CA ALA A 895 -1.45 26.63 7.54
C ALA A 895 -1.48 25.52 8.61
N ALA A 896 -0.99 24.32 8.28
CA ALA A 896 -0.85 23.23 9.24
C ALA A 896 0.12 23.58 10.38
N ALA A 897 1.26 24.23 10.04
CA ALA A 897 2.24 24.72 11.00
C ALA A 897 1.64 25.80 11.92
N GLU A 898 0.91 26.77 11.37
CA GLU A 898 0.24 27.83 12.14
C GLU A 898 -0.81 27.26 13.11
N GLU A 899 -1.61 26.28 12.69
CA GLU A 899 -2.59 25.63 13.58
C GLU A 899 -1.89 24.87 14.71
N ALA A 900 -0.83 24.13 14.41
CA ALA A 900 -0.06 23.38 15.39
C ALA A 900 0.71 24.28 16.36
N GLU A 901 1.18 25.45 15.92
CA GLU A 901 1.76 26.47 16.81
C GLU A 901 0.73 26.93 17.86
N ARG A 902 -0.55 27.06 17.49
CA ARG A 902 -1.62 27.36 18.45
C ARG A 902 -1.84 26.20 19.42
N ALA A 903 -1.89 24.96 18.93
CA ALA A 903 -2.04 23.79 19.79
C ALA A 903 -0.89 23.70 20.80
N GLY A 904 0.37 23.94 20.39
CA GLY A 904 1.51 24.01 21.28
C GLY A 904 1.37 25.11 22.34
N LYS A 905 0.89 26.31 21.98
CA LYS A 905 0.62 27.39 22.94
C LYS A 905 -0.48 27.01 23.93
N SER A 906 -1.58 26.43 23.45
CA SER A 906 -2.69 25.97 24.28
C SER A 906 -2.27 24.84 25.23
N CYS A 907 -1.43 23.90 24.76
CA CYS A 907 -0.82 22.86 25.57
C CYS A 907 0.09 23.44 26.67
N ALA A 908 0.96 24.40 26.35
CA ALA A 908 1.77 25.07 27.35
C ALA A 908 0.92 25.81 28.41
N SER A 909 -0.14 26.50 27.99
CA SER A 909 -1.07 27.15 28.92
C SER A 909 -1.78 26.13 29.82
N TYR A 910 -2.20 25.00 29.27
CA TYR A 910 -2.80 23.90 30.04
C TYR A 910 -1.82 23.33 31.08
N LEU A 911 -0.59 23.02 30.69
CA LEU A 911 0.42 22.49 31.61
C LEU A 911 0.71 23.45 32.78
N LYS A 912 0.84 24.76 32.50
CA LYS A 912 0.99 25.79 33.54
C LYS A 912 -0.22 25.85 34.47
N ALA A 913 -1.43 25.81 33.91
CA ALA A 913 -2.66 25.82 34.70
C ALA A 913 -2.79 24.56 35.56
N LYS A 914 -2.36 23.40 35.05
CA LYS A 914 -2.35 22.11 35.77
C LYS A 914 -1.41 22.16 36.98
N VAL A 915 -0.18 22.65 36.79
CA VAL A 915 0.77 22.87 37.90
C VAL A 915 0.21 23.85 38.93
N ALA A 916 -0.49 24.90 38.49
CA ALA A 916 -1.10 25.88 39.37
C ALA A 916 -2.42 25.44 40.02
N GLY A 917 -2.97 24.26 39.66
CA GLY A 917 -4.30 23.82 40.13
C GLY A 917 -5.45 24.71 39.64
N THR A 918 -5.28 25.38 38.51
CA THR A 918 -6.20 26.37 37.94
C THR A 918 -6.72 25.98 36.56
N VAL A 919 -6.70 24.69 36.22
CA VAL A 919 -7.28 24.19 34.96
C VAL A 919 -8.74 24.62 34.91
N PRO A 920 -9.16 25.44 33.93
CA PRO A 920 -10.54 25.92 33.86
C PRO A 920 -11.50 24.74 33.72
N ALA A 921 -12.64 24.80 34.41
CA ALA A 921 -13.72 23.86 34.19
C ALA A 921 -14.12 23.89 32.71
N ARG A 922 -14.25 22.71 32.10
CA ARG A 922 -14.63 22.56 30.68
C ARG A 922 -16.15 22.70 30.46
N GLU A 923 -16.90 23.10 31.48
CA GLU A 923 -18.34 23.34 31.42
C GLU A 923 -18.67 24.66 30.71
N GLY A 924 -19.86 24.76 30.08
CA GLY A 924 -20.31 25.99 29.42
C GLY A 924 -19.68 26.30 28.06
N MET A 925 -19.04 25.32 27.42
CA MET A 925 -18.58 25.44 26.04
C MET A 925 -19.75 25.43 25.05
N LEU A 926 -19.77 26.39 24.12
CA LEU A 926 -20.79 26.50 23.09
C LEU A 926 -20.51 25.52 21.95
N SER A 927 -21.54 24.80 21.48
CA SER A 927 -21.40 23.91 20.30
C SER A 927 -21.25 24.73 19.02
N VAL A 928 -20.53 24.17 18.05
CA VAL A 928 -20.39 24.75 16.71
C VAL A 928 -21.12 23.88 15.70
N GLU A 929 -22.00 24.49 14.92
CA GLU A 929 -22.76 23.84 13.87
C GLU A 929 -22.58 24.53 12.52
N THR A 930 -22.74 23.76 11.44
CA THR A 930 -22.69 24.29 10.09
C THR A 930 -24.03 24.86 9.66
N GLY A 931 -24.03 26.10 9.19
CA GLY A 931 -25.13 26.76 8.51
C GLY A 931 -25.01 26.70 6.98
N GLU A 932 -25.61 27.68 6.32
CA GLU A 932 -25.66 27.76 4.86
C GLU A 932 -24.26 27.87 4.25
N GLY A 933 -24.03 27.17 3.13
CA GLY A 933 -22.80 27.31 2.36
C GLY A 933 -21.55 26.63 2.93
N VAL A 934 -21.63 25.99 4.10
CA VAL A 934 -20.48 25.37 4.79
C VAL A 934 -20.53 23.82 4.72
N ILE A 935 -19.36 23.17 4.63
CA ILE A 935 -19.21 21.70 4.60
C ILE A 935 -19.01 21.13 6.01
N TYR A 936 -18.10 21.72 6.77
CA TYR A 936 -17.75 21.38 8.16
C TYR A 936 -17.09 22.61 8.82
N ALA A 937 -17.04 22.65 10.16
CA ALA A 937 -16.33 23.66 10.92
C ALA A 937 -15.54 23.05 12.08
N VAL A 938 -14.40 23.65 12.43
CA VAL A 938 -13.50 23.28 13.53
C VAL A 938 -13.10 24.56 14.26
N PRO A 939 -13.13 24.63 15.60
CA PRO A 939 -13.39 23.55 16.55
C PRO A 939 -14.87 23.14 16.60
N ASN A 940 -15.14 22.02 17.27
CA ASN A 940 -16.49 21.51 17.52
C ASN A 940 -17.18 22.22 18.69
N ARG A 941 -16.38 22.73 19.62
CA ARG A 941 -16.85 23.52 20.77
C ARG A 941 -15.98 24.75 20.99
N VAL A 942 -16.57 25.83 21.48
CA VAL A 942 -15.89 27.10 21.74
C VAL A 942 -15.98 27.46 23.22
N ILE A 943 -14.84 27.85 23.79
CA ILE A 943 -14.75 28.38 25.16
C ILE A 943 -15.02 29.90 25.09
N PRO A 944 -16.15 30.41 25.61
CA PRO A 944 -16.54 31.82 25.43
C PRO A 944 -15.57 32.84 26.05
N SER A 945 -14.86 32.44 27.10
CA SER A 945 -13.89 33.29 27.80
C SER A 945 -12.55 33.41 27.06
N ALA A 946 -12.32 32.64 26.00
CA ALA A 946 -11.06 32.61 25.25
C ALA A 946 -11.23 33.05 23.80
N LEU A 947 -10.15 33.56 23.19
CA LEU A 947 -10.13 33.87 21.77
C LEU A 947 -10.28 32.58 20.97
N ALA A 948 -11.28 32.51 20.09
CA ALA A 948 -11.51 31.34 19.25
C ALA A 948 -11.30 31.67 17.78
N ARG A 949 -10.77 30.71 17.03
CA ARG A 949 -10.69 30.74 15.56
C ARG A 949 -11.51 29.58 15.03
N VAL A 950 -12.60 29.89 14.35
CA VAL A 950 -13.45 28.90 13.68
C VAL A 950 -12.99 28.81 12.23
N SER A 951 -12.48 27.66 11.86
CA SER A 951 -11.99 27.33 10.52
C SER A 951 -12.98 26.40 9.84
N PHE A 952 -13.23 26.58 8.55
CA PHE A 952 -14.24 25.81 7.81
C PHE A 952 -13.97 25.81 6.31
N ARG A 953 -14.66 24.92 5.57
CA ARG A 953 -14.64 24.90 4.09
C ARG A 953 -16.01 25.23 3.53
N VAL A 954 -16.03 26.05 2.49
CA VAL A 954 -17.26 26.36 1.75
C VAL A 954 -17.66 25.21 0.82
N ARG A 955 -18.95 25.09 0.51
CA ARG A 955 -19.51 23.98 -0.30
C ARG A 955 -19.22 24.12 -1.79
N LYS A 956 -19.23 25.35 -2.29
CA LYS A 956 -19.00 25.70 -3.70
C LYS A 956 -18.18 26.98 -3.78
N PRO A 957 -17.53 27.26 -4.93
CA PRO A 957 -16.96 28.57 -5.19
C PRO A 957 -18.02 29.67 -5.03
N MET A 958 -17.64 30.76 -4.36
CA MET A 958 -18.49 31.94 -4.12
C MET A 958 -17.66 33.20 -4.34
N SER A 959 -18.25 34.21 -4.95
CA SER A 959 -17.65 35.55 -5.14
C SER A 959 -18.23 36.53 -4.13
N ASN A 960 -17.42 37.48 -3.65
CA ASN A 960 -17.84 38.47 -2.66
C ASN A 960 -18.61 37.85 -1.47
N CYS A 961 -18.01 36.82 -0.85
CA CYS A 961 -18.68 35.98 0.12
C CYS A 961 -18.62 36.60 1.53
N LEU A 962 -19.76 36.75 2.19
CA LEU A 962 -19.87 37.08 3.61
C LEU A 962 -19.81 35.81 4.45
N LEU A 963 -18.80 35.73 5.30
CA LEU A 963 -18.60 34.67 6.28
C LEU A 963 -19.11 35.15 7.63
N THR A 964 -20.02 34.39 8.26
CA THR A 964 -20.67 34.80 9.52
C THR A 964 -20.68 33.65 10.53
N VAL A 965 -20.44 33.97 11.79
CA VAL A 965 -20.72 33.10 12.94
C VAL A 965 -21.74 33.80 13.82
N SER A 966 -22.88 33.15 14.02
CA SER A 966 -24.02 33.67 14.80
C SER A 966 -24.36 32.70 15.94
N ALA A 967 -24.66 33.21 17.12
CA ALA A 967 -25.18 32.44 18.25
C ALA A 967 -26.71 32.33 18.17
N HIS A 968 -27.24 31.12 18.34
CA HIS A 968 -28.66 30.79 18.34
C HIS A 968 -29.04 30.18 19.69
N THR A 969 -30.15 30.59 20.29
CA THR A 969 -30.73 29.92 21.46
C THR A 969 -31.61 28.74 21.00
N PRO A 970 -31.51 27.55 21.63
CA PRO A 970 -32.33 26.39 21.25
C PRO A 970 -33.84 26.63 21.38
N GLU A 971 -34.63 25.94 20.56
CA GLU A 971 -36.10 25.97 20.62
C GLU A 971 -36.58 25.49 22.01
N GLY A 972 -37.35 26.33 22.71
CA GLY A 972 -37.91 26.02 24.05
C GLY A 972 -37.44 26.93 25.20
N GLU A 973 -36.36 27.70 25.02
CA GLU A 973 -35.85 28.66 26.03
C GLU A 973 -36.18 30.14 25.72
N GLY A 974 -37.09 30.36 24.76
CA GLY A 974 -37.45 31.66 24.21
C GLY A 974 -36.72 31.92 22.89
N GLU A 975 -37.47 32.10 21.79
CA GLU A 975 -36.90 32.50 20.50
C GLU A 975 -36.32 33.91 20.64
N SER A 976 -34.99 34.02 20.49
CA SER A 976 -34.29 35.30 20.42
C SER A 976 -33.63 35.44 19.05
N GLU A 977 -33.51 36.67 18.55
CA GLU A 977 -32.86 36.89 17.25
C GLU A 977 -31.39 36.41 17.30
N PRO A 978 -30.90 35.73 16.25
CA PRO A 978 -29.52 35.26 16.20
C PRO A 978 -28.51 36.40 16.37
N VAL A 979 -27.57 36.24 17.31
CA VAL A 979 -26.56 37.28 17.61
C VAL A 979 -25.29 37.01 16.80
N VAL A 980 -24.90 37.94 15.92
CA VAL A 980 -23.63 37.81 15.17
C VAL A 980 -22.44 38.04 16.09
N VAL A 981 -21.64 36.99 16.31
CA VAL A 981 -20.46 37.00 17.19
C VAL A 981 -19.15 37.19 16.42
N GLY A 982 -19.16 36.97 15.10
CA GLY A 982 -18.03 37.24 14.21
C GLY A 982 -18.45 37.26 12.74
N GLN A 983 -17.80 38.09 11.93
CA GLN A 983 -18.02 38.14 10.49
C GLN A 983 -16.78 38.62 9.73
N ARG A 984 -16.65 38.20 8.47
CA ARG A 984 -15.59 38.62 7.54
C ARG A 984 -16.07 38.49 6.09
N THR A 985 -15.85 39.49 5.25
CA THR A 985 -16.06 39.37 3.80
C THR A 985 -14.78 38.93 3.11
N VAL A 986 -14.88 37.97 2.20
CA VAL A 986 -13.77 37.52 1.35
C VAL A 986 -14.12 37.69 -0.13
N PRO A 987 -13.20 38.19 -0.97
CA PRO A 987 -13.49 38.41 -2.39
C PRO A 987 -13.88 37.14 -3.14
N HIS A 988 -13.28 36.01 -2.78
CA HIS A 988 -13.57 34.69 -3.34
C HIS A 988 -13.37 33.67 -2.22
N ALA A 989 -14.26 32.68 -2.14
CA ALA A 989 -14.09 31.51 -1.29
C ALA A 989 -14.25 30.25 -2.15
N VAL A 990 -13.34 29.30 -2.02
CA VAL A 990 -13.39 28.03 -2.76
C VAL A 990 -13.27 26.85 -1.82
N PRO A 991 -13.91 25.69 -2.12
CA PRO A 991 -13.85 24.53 -1.22
C PRO A 991 -12.43 24.01 -0.96
N GLY A 992 -11.52 24.22 -1.93
CA GLY A 992 -10.11 23.87 -1.81
C GLY A 992 -9.33 24.75 -0.82
N GLU A 993 -9.87 25.89 -0.39
CA GLU A 993 -9.23 26.76 0.59
C GLU A 993 -9.96 26.73 1.94
N MET A 994 -9.19 26.82 3.02
CA MET A 994 -9.73 26.89 4.38
C MET A 994 -10.01 28.34 4.75
N GLU A 995 -11.26 28.62 5.09
CA GLU A 995 -11.71 29.91 5.58
C GLU A 995 -11.68 29.97 7.10
N THR A 996 -11.55 31.18 7.65
CA THR A 996 -11.48 31.39 9.11
C THR A 996 -12.22 32.65 9.55
N VAL A 997 -12.97 32.54 10.64
CA VAL A 997 -13.54 33.68 11.38
C VAL A 997 -12.99 33.66 12.81
N ILE A 998 -12.57 34.83 13.31
CA ILE A 998 -12.04 34.99 14.67
C ILE A 998 -13.16 35.52 15.57
N LEU A 999 -13.34 34.89 16.73
CA LEU A 999 -14.33 35.26 17.73
C LEU A 999 -13.62 35.83 18.96
N ALA A 1000 -13.92 37.08 19.29
CA ALA A 1000 -13.37 37.74 20.47
C ALA A 1000 -14.22 37.41 21.72
N PRO A 1001 -13.60 37.15 22.90
CA PRO A 1001 -14.34 36.83 24.13
C PRO A 1001 -15.46 37.84 24.45
N LYS A 1002 -15.18 39.14 24.24
CA LYS A 1002 -16.14 40.22 24.49
C LYS A 1002 -17.42 40.12 23.67
N LYS A 1003 -17.37 39.50 22.48
CA LYS A 1003 -18.53 39.29 21.60
C LYS A 1003 -19.33 38.04 21.96
N MET A 1004 -18.74 37.15 22.77
CA MET A 1004 -19.38 35.92 23.25
C MET A 1004 -19.82 36.02 24.72
N ALA A 1005 -19.44 37.10 25.41
CA ALA A 1005 -19.81 37.35 26.80
C ALA A 1005 -21.33 37.52 26.95
N GLY A 1006 -21.91 36.83 27.94
CA GLY A 1006 -23.35 36.90 28.23
C GLY A 1006 -24.24 36.02 27.35
N LEU A 1007 -23.66 35.23 26.43
CA LEU A 1007 -24.41 34.19 25.73
C LEU A 1007 -24.85 33.09 26.69
N SER A 1008 -26.03 32.51 26.44
CA SER A 1008 -26.49 31.34 27.20
C SER A 1008 -25.51 30.18 27.05
N PRO A 1009 -25.24 29.39 28.11
CA PRO A 1009 -24.47 28.15 28.01
C PRO A 1009 -25.08 27.12 27.03
N SER A 1010 -26.40 27.22 26.76
CA SER A 1010 -27.12 26.39 25.79
C SER A 1010 -27.00 26.89 24.34
N ALA A 1011 -26.38 28.06 24.11
CA ALA A 1011 -26.33 28.65 22.78
C ALA A 1011 -25.45 27.86 21.80
N VAL A 1012 -25.89 27.81 20.54
CA VAL A 1012 -25.24 27.11 19.44
C VAL A 1012 -24.65 28.13 18.46
N LEU A 1013 -23.36 28.01 18.14
CA LEU A 1013 -22.68 28.85 17.17
C LEU A 1013 -22.84 28.28 15.75
N LYS A 1014 -23.65 28.94 14.92
CA LYS A 1014 -23.89 28.54 13.53
C LYS A 1014 -22.97 29.30 12.57
N VAL A 1015 -22.21 28.57 11.76
CA VAL A 1015 -21.24 29.11 10.79
C VAL A 1015 -21.83 29.11 9.38
N SER A 1016 -21.94 30.27 8.74
CA SER A 1016 -22.53 30.39 7.39
C SER A 1016 -21.62 31.16 6.43
N ALA A 1017 -21.72 30.83 5.15
CA ALA A 1017 -21.03 31.49 4.04
C ALA A 1017 -22.05 31.80 2.94
N VAL A 1018 -22.28 33.08 2.66
CA VAL A 1018 -23.31 33.54 1.72
C VAL A 1018 -22.68 34.46 0.67
N GLU A 1019 -23.04 34.22 -0.59
CA GLU A 1019 -22.61 35.06 -1.72
C GLU A 1019 -23.37 36.38 -1.71
N GLN A 1020 -22.68 37.52 -1.81
CA GLN A 1020 -23.35 38.83 -1.89
C GLN A 1020 -23.51 39.26 -3.36
N PRO A 1021 -24.60 39.96 -3.73
CA PRO A 1021 -24.80 40.46 -5.09
C PRO A 1021 -23.63 41.35 -5.52
N ASP A 1022 -23.03 41.05 -6.67
CA ASP A 1022 -21.91 41.83 -7.21
C ASP A 1022 -22.33 43.27 -7.50
N ALA A 1023 -21.50 44.21 -7.07
CA ALA A 1023 -21.55 45.58 -7.54
C ALA A 1023 -20.78 45.67 -8.86
N THR A 1024 -21.51 46.02 -9.93
CA THR A 1024 -21.07 46.47 -11.27
C THR A 1024 -20.72 45.41 -12.34
N PRO A 1025 -21.37 45.48 -13.53
CA PRO A 1025 -20.92 44.77 -14.72
C PRO A 1025 -19.57 45.28 -15.21
N ALA A 1026 -18.83 44.43 -15.93
CA ALA A 1026 -17.55 44.80 -16.52
C ALA A 1026 -17.73 45.84 -17.64
N GLU A 1027 -16.93 46.92 -17.63
CA GLU A 1027 -16.91 47.94 -18.68
C GLU A 1027 -16.63 47.33 -20.08
N PRO A 1028 -17.25 47.87 -21.16
CA PRO A 1028 -17.00 47.44 -22.53
C PRO A 1028 -15.56 47.76 -22.98
N LEU A 1029 -14.99 46.89 -23.83
CA LEU A 1029 -13.61 47.00 -24.30
C LEU A 1029 -13.48 48.06 -25.40
N PRO A 1030 -12.38 48.85 -25.43
CA PRO A 1030 -12.05 49.69 -26.57
C PRO A 1030 -11.83 48.87 -27.86
N GLU A 1031 -12.19 49.41 -29.02
CA GLU A 1031 -11.95 48.76 -30.33
C GLU A 1031 -10.48 48.37 -30.51
N GLY A 1032 -10.21 47.17 -31.03
CA GLY A 1032 -8.86 46.64 -31.24
C GLY A 1032 -8.14 46.12 -29.98
N HIS A 1033 -8.77 46.15 -28.80
CA HIS A 1033 -8.16 45.71 -27.56
C HIS A 1033 -8.71 44.34 -27.12
N THR A 1034 -7.80 43.48 -26.65
CA THR A 1034 -8.14 42.17 -26.09
C THR A 1034 -8.17 42.24 -24.57
N ARG A 1035 -9.13 41.51 -23.98
CA ARG A 1035 -9.20 41.30 -22.54
C ARG A 1035 -8.66 39.94 -22.21
N VAL A 1036 -7.62 39.92 -21.40
CA VAL A 1036 -6.97 38.70 -20.98
C VAL A 1036 -6.99 38.64 -19.46
N VAL A 1037 -7.59 37.60 -18.90
CA VAL A 1037 -7.54 37.36 -17.46
C VAL A 1037 -6.37 36.44 -17.17
N ARG A 1038 -5.43 36.93 -16.35
CA ARG A 1038 -4.27 36.18 -15.86
C ARG A 1038 -4.44 35.93 -14.37
N THR A 1039 -4.09 34.74 -13.91
CA THR A 1039 -4.06 34.44 -12.47
C THR A 1039 -2.66 34.67 -11.93
N CYS A 1040 -2.52 35.56 -10.95
CA CYS A 1040 -1.24 35.79 -10.29
C CYS A 1040 -0.83 34.55 -9.48
N VAL A 1041 0.30 33.94 -9.84
CA VAL A 1041 0.77 32.69 -9.21
C VAL A 1041 1.71 32.91 -8.02
N ARG A 1042 2.12 34.16 -7.76
CA ARG A 1042 3.15 34.51 -6.75
C ARG A 1042 2.74 34.25 -5.30
N CYS A 1043 1.46 34.05 -5.02
CA CYS A 1043 1.00 33.69 -3.68
C CYS A 1043 -0.24 32.79 -3.76
N PRO A 1044 -0.61 32.11 -2.66
CA PRO A 1044 -1.75 31.21 -2.66
C PRO A 1044 -3.09 31.87 -3.00
N ARG A 1045 -3.24 33.19 -2.80
CA ARG A 1045 -4.51 33.90 -3.07
C ARG A 1045 -4.90 33.96 -4.56
N GLY A 1046 -3.97 33.75 -5.48
CA GLY A 1046 -4.31 33.59 -6.90
C GLY A 1046 -5.11 34.74 -7.53
N CYS A 1047 -4.76 36.01 -7.29
CA CYS A 1047 -5.55 37.15 -7.78
C CYS A 1047 -5.84 37.01 -9.28
N ARG A 1048 -7.12 37.07 -9.69
CA ARG A 1048 -7.52 37.16 -11.10
C ARG A 1048 -7.34 38.59 -11.57
N VAL A 1049 -6.30 38.80 -12.37
CA VAL A 1049 -5.92 40.11 -12.87
C VAL A 1049 -6.34 40.20 -14.33
N THR A 1050 -7.19 41.17 -14.61
CA THR A 1050 -7.60 41.50 -15.98
C THR A 1050 -6.57 42.44 -16.57
N VAL A 1051 -5.99 42.04 -17.70
CA VAL A 1051 -5.15 42.86 -18.57
C VAL A 1051 -5.98 43.23 -19.80
N VAL A 1052 -6.02 44.51 -20.14
CA VAL A 1052 -6.54 44.99 -21.42
C VAL A 1052 -5.35 45.46 -22.22
N SER A 1053 -5.12 44.85 -23.38
CA SER A 1053 -3.95 45.13 -24.22
C SER A 1053 -4.33 45.18 -25.70
N SER A 1054 -3.64 46.01 -26.47
CA SER A 1054 -3.74 46.05 -27.95
C SER A 1054 -2.80 45.07 -28.65
N GLY A 1055 -1.90 44.42 -27.91
CA GLY A 1055 -0.88 43.51 -28.43
C GLY A 1055 -0.10 42.76 -27.33
N PRO A 1056 0.96 42.00 -27.70
CA PRO A 1056 1.73 41.16 -26.77
C PRO A 1056 2.79 41.94 -25.97
N ASP A 1057 3.15 43.15 -26.38
CA ASP A 1057 4.24 43.91 -25.76
C ASP A 1057 3.79 44.72 -24.55
N ILE A 1058 4.75 45.12 -23.71
CA ILE A 1058 4.48 45.90 -22.49
C ILE A 1058 3.84 47.26 -22.81
N GLU A 1059 4.20 47.84 -23.95
CA GLU A 1059 3.73 49.14 -24.44
C GLU A 1059 2.25 49.10 -24.86
N ASP A 1060 1.74 47.91 -25.17
CA ASP A 1060 0.37 47.70 -25.62
C ASP A 1060 -0.65 47.59 -24.47
N ILE A 1061 -0.17 47.43 -23.22
CA ILE A 1061 -1.00 47.22 -22.04
C ILE A 1061 -1.67 48.53 -21.61
N VAL A 1062 -2.97 48.64 -21.87
CA VAL A 1062 -3.79 49.82 -21.56
C VAL A 1062 -4.28 49.84 -20.12
N SER A 1063 -4.65 48.69 -19.56
CA SER A 1063 -5.05 48.64 -18.16
C SER A 1063 -4.80 47.28 -17.51
N ILE A 1064 -4.53 47.32 -16.21
CA ILE A 1064 -4.39 46.14 -15.35
C ILE A 1064 -5.26 46.37 -14.12
N ARG A 1065 -6.24 45.51 -13.89
CA ARG A 1065 -7.19 45.59 -12.76
C ARG A 1065 -7.35 44.21 -12.09
N GLY A 1066 -7.66 44.18 -10.80
CA GLY A 1066 -7.93 42.94 -10.05
C GLY A 1066 -6.75 42.38 -9.25
N ASN A 1067 -5.56 43.00 -9.31
CA ASN A 1067 -4.44 42.64 -8.44
C ASN A 1067 -4.60 43.28 -7.05
N SER A 1068 -4.37 42.49 -5.99
CA SER A 1068 -4.44 42.99 -4.60
C SER A 1068 -3.13 43.57 -4.06
N CYS A 1069 -2.05 43.56 -4.86
CA CYS A 1069 -0.74 44.10 -4.46
C CYS A 1069 0.15 44.46 -5.68
N PRO A 1070 1.24 45.23 -5.49
CA PRO A 1070 2.19 45.58 -6.55
C PRO A 1070 2.91 44.38 -7.17
N LYS A 1071 3.25 43.36 -6.36
CA LYS A 1071 3.91 42.14 -6.85
C LYS A 1071 3.05 41.38 -7.86
N GLY A 1072 1.73 41.38 -7.68
CA GLY A 1072 0.80 40.75 -8.61
C GLY A 1072 0.70 41.49 -9.94
N ARG A 1073 0.79 42.83 -9.92
CA ARG A 1073 0.86 43.63 -11.15
C ARG A 1073 2.13 43.32 -11.94
N ALA A 1074 3.28 43.35 -11.27
CA ALA A 1074 4.57 43.07 -11.90
C ALA A 1074 4.62 41.65 -12.50
N PHE A 1075 4.12 40.66 -11.77
CA PHE A 1075 4.02 39.29 -12.26
C PHE A 1075 3.17 39.20 -13.53
N VAL A 1076 1.99 39.83 -13.55
CA VAL A 1076 1.08 39.71 -14.69
C VAL A 1076 1.62 40.42 -15.93
N ILE A 1077 2.36 41.51 -15.76
CA ILE A 1077 3.11 42.15 -16.86
C ILE A 1077 4.14 41.16 -17.41
N GLN A 1078 4.98 40.60 -16.53
CA GLN A 1078 5.98 39.62 -16.93
C GLN A 1078 5.34 38.39 -17.60
N GLU A 1079 4.25 37.87 -17.06
CA GLU A 1079 3.50 36.74 -17.60
C GLU A 1079 2.87 37.03 -18.97
N HIS A 1080 2.52 38.29 -19.24
CA HIS A 1080 1.97 38.70 -20.53
C HIS A 1080 3.06 38.79 -21.61
N VAL A 1081 4.25 39.27 -21.24
CA VAL A 1081 5.36 39.54 -22.17
C VAL A 1081 6.26 38.32 -22.35
N LEU A 1082 6.73 37.72 -21.25
CA LEU A 1082 7.65 36.58 -21.22
C LEU A 1082 7.39 35.70 -19.98
N PRO A 1083 6.57 34.64 -20.10
CA PRO A 1083 6.34 33.69 -19.02
C PRO A 1083 7.65 33.02 -18.61
N LEU A 1084 8.06 33.22 -17.35
CA LEU A 1084 9.22 32.55 -16.77
C LEU A 1084 8.75 31.59 -15.68
N ARG A 1085 9.44 30.46 -15.53
CA ARG A 1085 9.18 29.48 -14.46
C ARG A 1085 10.47 29.02 -13.80
N VAL A 1086 10.37 28.80 -12.49
CA VAL A 1086 11.34 28.04 -11.71
C VAL A 1086 10.78 26.64 -11.54
N PHE A 1087 11.61 25.63 -11.78
CA PHE A 1087 11.27 24.25 -11.44
C PHE A 1087 12.39 23.59 -10.65
N SER A 1088 12.08 22.39 -10.16
CA SER A 1088 12.94 21.56 -9.34
C SER A 1088 13.12 20.19 -9.99
N SER A 1089 14.27 19.57 -9.79
CA SER A 1089 14.55 18.17 -10.14
C SER A 1089 15.45 17.52 -9.08
N ALA A 1090 16.10 16.40 -9.38
CA ALA A 1090 17.01 15.73 -8.47
C ALA A 1090 18.22 15.10 -9.19
N VAL A 1091 19.39 15.19 -8.57
CA VAL A 1091 20.68 14.67 -9.08
C VAL A 1091 21.12 13.46 -8.24
N PRO A 1092 21.69 12.39 -8.82
CA PRO A 1092 22.23 11.26 -8.05
C PRO A 1092 23.31 11.67 -7.04
N VAL A 1093 23.42 10.94 -5.93
CA VAL A 1093 24.45 11.14 -4.90
C VAL A 1093 25.07 9.80 -4.50
N VAL A 1094 26.38 9.80 -4.24
CA VAL A 1094 27.16 8.64 -3.79
C VAL A 1094 27.77 8.93 -2.43
N GLY A 1095 27.79 7.92 -1.55
CA GLY A 1095 28.37 7.99 -0.20
C GLY A 1095 27.59 8.87 0.77
N GLY A 1096 26.38 9.30 0.40
CA GLY A 1096 25.50 10.09 1.26
C GLY A 1096 24.41 9.25 1.91
N THR A 1097 23.77 9.81 2.94
CA THR A 1097 22.59 9.19 3.59
C THR A 1097 21.36 9.09 2.67
N GLU A 1098 21.39 9.78 1.53
CA GLU A 1098 20.33 9.83 0.52
C GLU A 1098 20.95 9.56 -0.85
N THR A 1099 20.22 8.89 -1.73
CA THR A 1099 20.70 8.53 -3.08
C THR A 1099 20.47 9.63 -4.12
N ARG A 1100 19.70 10.67 -3.77
CA ARG A 1100 19.32 11.78 -4.65
C ARG A 1100 19.37 13.12 -3.89
N CYS A 1101 19.92 14.14 -4.54
CA CYS A 1101 19.91 15.53 -4.10
C CYS A 1101 18.83 16.31 -4.85
N PRO A 1102 17.80 16.84 -4.16
CA PRO A 1102 16.85 17.73 -4.78
C PRO A 1102 17.50 19.07 -5.12
N VAL A 1103 17.27 19.55 -6.33
CA VAL A 1103 17.81 20.79 -6.88
C VAL A 1103 16.71 21.72 -7.39
N LYS A 1104 16.97 23.03 -7.41
CA LYS A 1104 16.08 24.05 -8.00
C LYS A 1104 16.85 25.04 -8.85
N LEU A 1105 16.16 25.72 -9.77
CA LEU A 1105 16.73 26.85 -10.48
C LEU A 1105 16.80 28.10 -9.59
N SER A 1106 17.89 28.86 -9.70
CA SER A 1106 18.07 30.13 -8.95
C SER A 1106 17.13 31.23 -9.43
N LYS A 1107 16.71 31.19 -10.71
CA LYS A 1107 15.81 32.16 -11.36
C LYS A 1107 14.90 31.46 -12.37
N GLY A 1108 13.87 32.17 -12.81
CA GLY A 1108 12.93 31.65 -13.80
C GLY A 1108 13.52 31.63 -15.21
N ILE A 1109 13.23 30.58 -15.97
CA ILE A 1109 13.60 30.44 -17.38
C ILE A 1109 12.35 30.45 -18.28
N PRO A 1110 12.49 30.79 -19.58
CA PRO A 1110 11.40 30.64 -20.54
C PRO A 1110 10.93 29.20 -20.66
N THR A 1111 9.63 29.00 -20.92
CA THR A 1111 9.03 27.66 -21.11
C THR A 1111 9.67 26.87 -22.25
N SER A 1112 10.15 27.55 -23.30
CA SER A 1112 10.87 26.95 -24.42
C SER A 1112 12.21 26.31 -24.03
N SER A 1113 12.78 26.67 -22.89
CA SER A 1113 14.09 26.19 -22.44
C SER A 1113 14.00 25.01 -21.47
N PHE A 1114 12.79 24.54 -21.12
CA PHE A 1114 12.59 23.51 -20.09
C PHE A 1114 13.33 22.22 -20.41
N GLN A 1115 13.18 21.69 -21.63
CA GLN A 1115 13.79 20.41 -22.00
C GLN A 1115 15.31 20.48 -21.95
N ALA A 1116 15.91 21.53 -22.54
CA ALA A 1116 17.36 21.70 -22.54
C ALA A 1116 17.95 21.80 -21.12
N VAL A 1117 17.24 22.47 -20.20
CA VAL A 1117 17.66 22.57 -18.80
C VAL A 1117 17.52 21.24 -18.06
N ILE A 1118 16.44 20.49 -18.27
CA ILE A 1118 16.28 19.15 -17.70
C ILE A 1118 17.37 18.20 -18.20
N ASP A 1119 17.62 18.18 -19.52
CA ASP A 1119 18.67 17.34 -20.12
C ASP A 1119 20.04 17.69 -19.51
N SER A 1120 20.31 18.98 -19.28
CA SER A 1120 21.52 19.43 -18.61
C SER A 1120 21.62 18.97 -17.15
N ILE A 1121 20.50 18.87 -16.43
CA ILE A 1121 20.47 18.36 -15.04
C ILE A 1121 20.67 16.83 -15.04
N HIS A 1122 20.04 16.12 -15.97
CA HIS A 1122 20.19 14.67 -16.13
C HIS A 1122 21.60 14.25 -16.56
N ALA A 1123 22.32 15.13 -17.24
CA ALA A 1123 23.72 14.91 -17.62
C ALA A 1123 24.71 15.13 -16.46
N VAL A 1124 24.26 15.62 -15.30
CA VAL A 1124 25.13 15.84 -14.14
C VAL A 1124 25.59 14.48 -13.59
N PRO A 1125 26.91 14.24 -13.46
CA PRO A 1125 27.41 13.02 -12.84
C PRO A 1125 27.01 12.95 -11.37
N PRO A 1126 26.96 11.75 -10.76
CA PRO A 1126 26.61 11.61 -9.35
C PRO A 1126 27.47 12.50 -8.44
N LEU A 1127 26.82 13.27 -7.56
CA LEU A 1127 27.48 14.11 -6.58
C LEU A 1127 28.11 13.24 -5.49
N THR A 1128 29.21 13.70 -4.90
CA THR A 1128 29.81 13.05 -3.73
C THR A 1128 29.38 13.78 -2.48
N ALA A 1129 28.87 13.06 -1.47
CA ALA A 1129 28.56 13.65 -0.17
C ALA A 1129 29.84 14.15 0.54
N PRO A 1130 29.76 15.21 1.36
CA PRO A 1130 28.56 15.95 1.74
C PRO A 1130 28.12 16.98 0.69
N VAL A 1131 26.81 17.19 0.59
CA VAL A 1131 26.19 18.27 -0.21
C VAL A 1131 25.41 19.20 0.72
N SER A 1132 25.50 20.51 0.54
CA SER A 1132 24.84 21.52 1.38
C SER A 1132 23.78 22.29 0.61
N VAL A 1133 22.74 22.76 1.33
CA VAL A 1133 21.74 23.68 0.76
C VAL A 1133 22.45 24.93 0.21
N GLY A 1134 22.16 25.28 -1.04
CA GLY A 1134 22.73 26.45 -1.72
C GLY A 1134 23.97 26.16 -2.57
N ASP A 1135 24.53 24.94 -2.52
CA ASP A 1135 25.64 24.56 -3.40
C ASP A 1135 25.22 24.70 -4.87
N VAL A 1136 26.09 25.32 -5.69
CA VAL A 1136 25.88 25.48 -7.13
C VAL A 1136 26.33 24.20 -7.83
N ILE A 1137 25.36 23.47 -8.40
CA ILE A 1137 25.58 22.21 -9.10
C ILE A 1137 25.90 22.44 -10.58
N VAL A 1138 25.20 23.37 -11.21
CA VAL A 1138 25.43 23.79 -12.61
C VAL A 1138 25.32 25.31 -12.68
N THR A 1139 26.30 25.97 -13.29
CA THR A 1139 26.29 27.40 -13.57
C THR A 1139 25.77 27.66 -14.98
N ASP A 1140 25.01 28.74 -15.19
CA ASP A 1140 24.48 29.16 -16.50
C ASP A 1140 23.81 28.01 -17.28
N VAL A 1141 22.88 27.31 -16.61
CA VAL A 1141 22.35 26.03 -17.08
C VAL A 1141 21.73 26.13 -18.48
N ALA A 1142 22.14 25.22 -19.37
CA ALA A 1142 21.74 25.19 -20.78
C ALA A 1142 21.87 26.55 -21.51
N GLY A 1143 22.86 27.37 -21.14
CA GLY A 1143 23.09 28.69 -21.74
C GLY A 1143 22.14 29.80 -21.26
N CYS A 1144 21.35 29.55 -20.21
CA CYS A 1144 20.54 30.58 -19.57
C CYS A 1144 21.42 31.43 -18.63
N GLU A 1145 21.95 32.54 -19.15
CA GLU A 1145 22.87 33.43 -18.43
C GLU A 1145 22.31 33.88 -17.07
N GLY A 1146 23.10 33.67 -16.01
CA GLY A 1146 22.78 34.01 -14.64
C GLY A 1146 21.72 33.12 -13.98
N VAL A 1147 21.43 31.95 -14.55
CA VAL A 1147 20.53 30.93 -13.99
C VAL A 1147 21.32 29.68 -13.61
N ASP A 1148 21.36 29.40 -12.31
CA ASP A 1148 22.11 28.29 -11.73
C ASP A 1148 21.17 27.19 -11.24
N VAL A 1149 21.70 25.97 -11.13
CA VAL A 1149 21.05 24.84 -10.47
C VAL A 1149 21.62 24.73 -9.07
N LEU A 1150 20.78 24.88 -8.04
CA LEU A 1150 21.17 24.92 -6.64
C LEU A 1150 20.67 23.69 -5.89
N ALA A 1151 21.49 23.12 -5.01
CA ALA A 1151 21.08 22.10 -4.06
C ALA A 1151 20.09 22.65 -3.03
N THR A 1152 19.08 21.86 -2.69
CA THR A 1152 17.97 22.27 -1.78
C THR A 1152 17.83 21.41 -0.53
N ARG A 1153 18.76 20.47 -0.31
CA ARG A 1153 18.81 19.63 0.88
C ARG A 1153 20.25 19.36 1.29
N ASN A 1154 20.50 19.35 2.60
CA ASN A 1154 21.76 18.87 3.15
C ASN A 1154 21.81 17.34 3.06
N ILE A 1155 22.88 16.80 2.49
CA ILE A 1155 23.11 15.37 2.39
C ILE A 1155 24.45 15.05 3.07
N PRO A 1156 24.43 14.58 4.31
CA PRO A 1156 25.62 14.16 5.02
C PRO A 1156 26.17 12.84 4.46
N VAL A 1157 27.42 12.54 4.82
CA VAL A 1157 28.06 11.25 4.54
C VAL A 1157 27.36 10.13 5.32
N GLN A 1158 27.23 8.96 4.70
CA GLN A 1158 26.55 7.76 5.26
C GLN A 1158 27.23 7.19 6.50
#